data_AF-A0A3M6VX16-F1
#
_entry.id   AF-A0A3M6VX16-F1
#
_cell.length_a   1.000
_cell.length_b   1.000
_cell.length_c   1.000
_cell.angle_alpha   90.00
_cell.angle_beta   90.00
_cell.angle_gamma   90.00
#
_symmetry.space_group_name_H-M   'P 1'
#
loop_
_entity.id
_entity.type
_entity.pdbx_description
1 polymer ?
#
loop_
_entity_poly.entity_id
_entity_poly.type
_entity_poly.pdbx_seq_one_letter_code
_entity_poly.pdbx_strand_id
1 'polypeptide(L)'
;MVYSGDVLDLDLLRWFNTSQVAYPAKFDDIRTNPAVKGVDVTLAFAHGANKQIAQCFQEIIKVGSIDTETVGCIASKVVLYVSLIFILGIVGIKFFFALIFQWFLSKKYAAKKTSMGSDEKKRRGQIEDWTDDIYRPPPRMADPMSSTSGSLGGAGGKRSSFLPQTSRFTSPYAIEMGQKTKKGERPQPTTMASQQSTARLLPSAASIGSGPAMYSGPNRSEMTLPTYADSTRQQSLGERGSMYESTGSPYGGGSSGMKTGYTSAAETGETAGPAGFIHEAVVPQPPPEWQPFGYPLAHAICLVTTYSEGPEGMRTTLDSIAMTDYPNSHKLILCICDGIIKGKGEALSTPEVCLSMMKEHTVLEDEVQPFSYVAVASGKKRHNMAKVYSGFYDYGADSIIPPEKQQRVPMVVVVKCGTPDEAGVAKPGNRGKRDSQIILMSFLQKVMFDERMTELEYEMFNGIWKITGISPDFYEICLMVDADTKVFPDSLTHMISAMVQDPEIMGLCGETKIANKTASWVSMIQVFEYFISHHQSKSFESVFGGVTCLPGCFSMYRIKTPKGGQNYWVPILANPDIVEHYSENTVETLHQKNLLLLGEDRYLSTLMLKTFPKRKQVFVPQAVCKTTVPDEFKVLLSQRRRWINSTVHNLMELVLVRDLCGTFCFSMQFVVFIELVGTLVLPAAIAFTVY
;
A
#
# COMPACT_ATOMS: atom_id res chain seq x y z
N MET A 1 41.79 -1.11 -57.16
CA MET A 1 42.01 -1.29 -55.70
C MET A 1 40.66 -1.23 -55.01
N VAL A 2 40.53 -1.71 -53.78
CA VAL A 2 39.31 -1.51 -52.97
C VAL A 2 39.62 -0.58 -51.81
N TYR A 3 38.78 0.44 -51.59
CA TYR A 3 38.89 1.36 -50.48
C TYR A 3 37.51 1.64 -49.89
N SER A 4 37.32 1.35 -48.60
CA SER A 4 36.07 1.56 -47.86
C SER A 4 34.84 0.94 -48.54
N GLY A 5 35.01 -0.23 -49.17
CA GLY A 5 33.95 -0.93 -49.91
C GLY A 5 33.75 -0.44 -51.36
N ASP A 6 34.44 0.63 -51.79
CA ASP A 6 34.39 1.11 -53.17
C ASP A 6 35.51 0.50 -54.03
N VAL A 7 35.16 0.06 -55.23
CA VAL A 7 36.09 -0.44 -56.25
C VAL A 7 36.58 0.76 -57.06
N LEU A 8 37.88 1.01 -56.99
CA LEU A 8 38.54 2.11 -57.67
C LEU A 8 39.39 1.56 -58.82
N ASP A 9 39.12 2.04 -60.03
CA ASP A 9 39.87 1.68 -61.23
C ASP A 9 41.01 2.68 -61.47
N LEU A 10 42.22 2.24 -61.17
CA LEU A 10 43.44 3.05 -61.30
C LEU A 10 43.80 3.37 -62.76
N ASP A 11 43.28 2.62 -63.74
CA ASP A 11 43.57 2.89 -65.15
C ASP A 11 42.77 4.10 -65.68
N LEU A 12 41.70 4.52 -64.99
CA LEU A 12 40.98 5.76 -65.29
C LEU A 12 41.85 7.02 -65.07
N LEU A 13 42.91 6.94 -64.25
CA LEU A 13 43.86 8.05 -64.10
C LEU A 13 44.61 8.36 -65.40
N ARG A 14 44.67 7.43 -66.36
CA ARG A 14 45.28 7.66 -67.68
C ARG A 14 44.47 8.62 -68.55
N TRP A 15 43.21 8.87 -68.21
CA TRP A 15 42.36 9.80 -68.96
C TRP A 15 42.67 11.27 -68.64
N PHE A 16 43.46 11.53 -67.59
CA PHE A 16 43.88 12.89 -67.30
C PHE A 16 44.86 13.40 -68.35
N ASN A 17 44.47 14.49 -69.02
CA ASN A 17 45.37 15.24 -69.86
C ASN A 17 46.28 16.10 -68.97
N THR A 18 47.55 15.74 -68.91
CA THR A 18 48.59 16.43 -68.11
C THR A 18 48.81 17.88 -68.52
N SER A 19 48.29 18.30 -69.67
CA SER A 19 48.34 19.70 -70.13
C SER A 19 47.24 20.57 -69.52
N GLN A 20 46.19 19.97 -68.95
CA GLN A 20 45.00 20.67 -68.45
C GLN A 20 44.79 20.51 -66.94
N VAL A 21 45.32 19.45 -66.33
CA VAL A 21 45.16 19.16 -64.90
C VAL A 21 46.50 18.77 -64.28
N ALA A 22 46.91 19.51 -63.25
CA ALA A 22 48.07 19.17 -62.43
C ALA A 22 47.63 18.30 -61.25
N TYR A 23 48.17 17.09 -61.15
CA TYR A 23 47.90 16.17 -60.04
C TYR A 23 49.20 15.71 -59.36
N PRO A 24 49.15 15.25 -58.09
CA PRO A 24 50.36 14.85 -57.35
C PRO A 24 51.07 13.65 -57.96
N ALA A 25 52.40 13.65 -58.00
CA ALA A 25 53.22 12.52 -58.50
C ALA A 25 52.92 11.18 -57.80
N LYS A 26 52.48 11.23 -56.53
CA LYS A 26 52.03 10.06 -55.77
C LYS A 26 50.89 9.28 -56.45
N PHE A 27 50.10 9.91 -57.33
CA PHE A 27 49.03 9.22 -58.05
C PHE A 27 49.60 8.19 -59.03
N ASP A 28 50.70 8.53 -59.72
CA ASP A 28 51.39 7.61 -60.61
C ASP A 28 52.16 6.52 -59.85
N ASP A 29 52.72 6.85 -58.69
CA ASP A 29 53.35 5.86 -57.80
C ASP A 29 52.34 4.80 -57.33
N ILE A 30 51.15 5.22 -56.90
CA ILE A 30 50.09 4.30 -56.46
C ILE A 30 49.54 3.49 -57.65
N ARG A 31 49.43 4.08 -58.84
CA ARG A 31 48.97 3.38 -60.05
C ARG A 31 49.91 2.27 -60.50
N THR A 32 51.22 2.52 -60.41
CA THR A 32 52.26 1.58 -60.87
C THR A 32 52.64 0.53 -59.83
N ASN A 33 52.31 0.77 -58.56
CA ASN A 33 52.61 -0.16 -57.47
C ASN A 33 51.77 -1.46 -57.60
N PRO A 34 52.41 -2.64 -57.75
CA PRO A 34 51.70 -3.92 -57.84
C PRO A 34 51.03 -4.33 -56.52
N ALA A 35 51.50 -3.83 -55.37
CA ALA A 35 50.97 -4.20 -54.06
C ALA A 35 49.57 -3.65 -53.75
N VAL A 36 49.10 -2.65 -54.49
CA VAL A 36 47.78 -2.03 -54.32
C VAL A 36 46.76 -2.49 -55.37
N LYS A 37 47.19 -3.24 -56.40
CA LYS A 37 46.30 -3.74 -57.45
C LYS A 37 45.56 -4.99 -56.96
N GLY A 38 44.23 -4.95 -56.99
CA GLY A 38 43.38 -6.07 -56.58
C GLY A 38 43.30 -6.34 -55.08
N VAL A 39 43.86 -5.46 -54.24
CA VAL A 39 43.87 -5.61 -52.78
C VAL A 39 42.98 -4.55 -52.11
N ASP A 40 42.39 -4.89 -50.96
CA ASP A 40 41.73 -3.94 -50.08
C ASP A 40 42.78 -3.12 -49.30
N VAL A 41 42.83 -1.83 -49.60
CA VAL A 41 43.82 -0.90 -49.03
C VAL A 41 43.22 -0.02 -47.93
N THR A 42 41.99 -0.30 -47.47
CA THR A 42 41.24 0.52 -46.50
C THR A 42 42.03 0.77 -45.22
N LEU A 43 42.67 -0.25 -44.66
CA LEU A 43 43.50 -0.11 -43.45
C LEU A 43 44.81 0.66 -43.72
N ALA A 44 45.47 0.38 -44.84
CA ALA A 44 46.74 1.01 -45.21
C ALA A 44 46.60 2.51 -45.52
N PHE A 45 45.41 2.93 -45.97
CA PHE A 45 45.06 4.31 -46.31
C PHE A 45 44.13 4.94 -45.25
N ALA A 46 44.07 4.38 -44.04
CA ALA A 46 43.19 4.87 -42.96
C ALA A 46 43.64 6.21 -42.34
N HIS A 47 44.92 6.58 -42.47
CA HIS A 47 45.50 7.72 -41.76
C HIS A 47 46.34 8.65 -42.66
N GLY A 48 46.42 9.92 -42.27
CA GLY A 48 47.32 10.93 -42.87
C GLY A 48 46.98 11.33 -44.30
N ALA A 49 48.01 11.70 -45.07
CA ALA A 49 47.90 12.12 -46.46
C ALA A 49 47.35 11.02 -47.40
N ASN A 50 47.56 9.75 -47.05
CA ASN A 50 47.04 8.63 -47.82
C ASN A 50 45.51 8.54 -47.75
N LYS A 51 44.89 8.91 -46.61
CA LYS A 51 43.43 9.01 -46.48
C LYS A 51 42.84 10.04 -47.43
N GLN A 52 43.46 11.22 -47.54
CA GLN A 52 43.01 12.28 -48.45
C GLN A 52 43.14 11.86 -49.92
N ILE A 53 44.23 11.18 -50.28
CA ILE A 53 44.42 10.65 -51.64
C ILE A 53 43.37 9.57 -51.96
N ALA A 54 43.09 8.67 -51.02
CA ALA A 54 42.08 7.63 -51.21
C ALA A 54 40.66 8.20 -51.33
N GLN A 55 40.31 9.23 -50.56
CA GLN A 55 39.05 9.96 -50.69
C GLN A 55 38.93 10.66 -52.06
N CYS A 56 40.02 11.28 -52.54
CA CYS A 56 40.07 11.89 -53.87
C CYS A 56 39.90 10.84 -54.98
N PHE A 57 40.53 9.66 -54.85
CA PHE A 57 40.31 8.57 -55.79
C PHE A 57 38.88 8.02 -55.75
N GLN A 58 38.25 7.99 -54.58
CA GLN A 58 36.86 7.59 -54.43
C GLN A 58 35.89 8.53 -55.16
N GLU A 59 36.21 9.82 -55.28
CA GLU A 59 35.41 10.78 -56.05
C GLU A 59 35.65 10.69 -57.56
N ILE A 60 36.88 10.42 -57.98
CA ILE A 60 37.31 10.57 -59.38
C ILE A 60 37.22 9.26 -60.18
N ILE A 61 37.65 8.15 -59.58
CA ILE A 61 37.91 6.88 -60.30
C ILE A 61 37.12 5.70 -59.71
N LYS A 62 36.04 5.98 -58.99
CA LYS A 62 35.12 4.95 -58.52
C LYS A 62 34.35 4.35 -59.69
N VAL A 63 34.46 3.02 -59.83
CA VAL A 63 33.77 2.25 -60.88
C VAL A 63 32.63 1.39 -60.33
N GLY A 64 32.59 1.17 -59.03
CA GLY A 64 31.53 0.41 -58.36
C GLY A 64 31.73 0.36 -56.85
N SER A 65 30.79 -0.28 -56.17
CA SER A 65 30.87 -0.58 -54.74
C SER A 65 30.62 -2.06 -54.53
N ILE A 66 31.37 -2.68 -53.62
CA ILE A 66 31.15 -4.05 -53.16
C ILE A 66 29.97 -4.00 -52.20
N ASP A 67 28.77 -4.26 -52.72
CA ASP A 67 27.54 -4.34 -51.94
C ASP A 67 27.41 -5.73 -51.27
N THR A 68 28.25 -5.97 -50.27
CA THR A 68 28.06 -7.12 -49.37
C THR A 68 27.94 -6.58 -47.96
N GLU A 69 26.71 -6.53 -47.45
CA GLU A 69 26.50 -6.30 -46.02
C GLU A 69 27.28 -7.37 -45.25
N THR A 70 28.14 -6.92 -44.34
CA THR A 70 28.89 -7.86 -43.50
C THR A 70 27.91 -8.70 -42.69
N VAL A 71 28.27 -9.97 -42.42
CA VAL A 71 27.46 -10.84 -41.56
C VAL A 71 27.18 -10.17 -40.20
N GLY A 72 28.11 -9.35 -39.72
CA GLY A 72 27.93 -8.52 -38.52
C GLY A 72 26.84 -7.45 -38.67
N CYS A 73 26.75 -6.76 -39.81
CA CYS A 73 25.70 -5.79 -40.10
C CYS A 73 24.31 -6.46 -40.17
N ILE A 74 24.22 -7.60 -40.85
CA ILE A 74 22.98 -8.38 -40.94
C ILE A 74 22.57 -8.89 -39.55
N ALA A 75 23.51 -9.46 -38.78
CA ALA A 75 23.25 -9.93 -37.42
C ALA A 75 22.80 -8.80 -36.50
N SER A 76 23.44 -7.62 -36.57
CA SER A 76 23.04 -6.44 -35.81
C SER A 76 21.63 -5.98 -36.15
N LYS A 77 21.28 -5.88 -37.44
CA LYS A 77 19.93 -5.53 -37.88
C LYS A 77 18.89 -6.55 -37.40
N VAL A 78 19.19 -7.84 -37.49
CA VAL A 78 18.29 -8.90 -37.00
C VAL A 78 18.08 -8.77 -35.49
N VAL A 79 19.15 -8.62 -34.71
CA VAL A 79 19.06 -8.43 -33.25
C VAL A 79 18.28 -7.17 -32.90
N LEU A 80 18.52 -6.07 -33.60
CA LEU A 80 17.82 -4.80 -33.39
C LEU A 80 16.33 -4.94 -33.68
N TYR A 81 15.93 -5.49 -34.83
CA TYR A 81 14.51 -5.65 -35.17
C TYR A 81 13.80 -6.66 -34.27
N VAL A 82 14.43 -7.79 -33.94
CA VAL A 82 13.86 -8.77 -33.01
C VAL A 82 13.66 -8.15 -31.64
N SER A 83 14.67 -7.41 -31.13
CA SER A 83 14.58 -6.74 -29.84
C SER A 83 13.52 -5.64 -29.85
N LEU A 84 13.44 -4.84 -30.92
CA LEU A 84 12.45 -3.78 -31.08
C LEU A 84 11.02 -4.35 -31.11
N ILE A 85 10.76 -5.37 -31.92
CA ILE A 85 9.46 -6.04 -32.01
C ILE A 85 9.07 -6.63 -30.65
N PHE A 86 10.03 -7.26 -29.96
CA PHE A 86 9.80 -7.84 -28.65
C PHE A 86 9.45 -6.79 -27.59
N ILE A 87 10.25 -5.71 -27.49
CA ILE A 87 10.02 -4.63 -26.52
C ILE A 87 8.68 -3.94 -26.80
N LEU A 88 8.42 -3.54 -28.05
CA LEU A 88 7.15 -2.92 -28.44
C LEU A 88 5.97 -3.86 -28.22
N GLY A 89 6.15 -5.16 -28.45
CA GLY A 89 5.14 -6.18 -28.16
C GLY A 89 4.77 -6.21 -26.68
N ILE A 90 5.75 -6.25 -25.77
CA ILE A 90 5.50 -6.26 -24.33
C ILE A 90 4.84 -4.95 -23.87
N VAL A 91 5.32 -3.81 -24.33
CA VAL A 91 4.74 -2.50 -24.01
C VAL A 91 3.29 -2.43 -24.51
N GLY A 92 3.03 -2.87 -25.74
CA GLY A 92 1.69 -2.92 -26.33
C GLY A 92 0.73 -3.84 -25.58
N ILE A 93 1.20 -5.03 -25.17
CA ILE A 93 0.42 -5.97 -24.36
C ILE A 93 0.07 -5.35 -23.00
N LYS A 94 1.06 -4.79 -22.28
CA LYS A 94 0.81 -4.14 -20.99
C LYS A 94 -0.22 -3.02 -21.10
N PHE A 95 -0.07 -2.18 -22.12
CA PHE A 95 -1.03 -1.11 -22.39
C PHE A 95 -2.44 -1.65 -22.68
N PHE A 96 -2.56 -2.66 -23.55
CA PHE A 96 -3.84 -3.26 -23.90
C PHE A 96 -4.55 -3.88 -22.68
N PHE A 97 -3.82 -4.63 -21.85
CA PHE A 97 -4.37 -5.20 -20.62
C PHE A 97 -4.73 -4.14 -19.58
N ALA A 98 -3.96 -3.04 -19.48
CA ALA A 98 -4.33 -1.90 -18.65
C ALA A 98 -5.64 -1.24 -19.14
N LEU A 99 -5.88 -1.16 -20.45
CA LEU A 99 -7.16 -0.68 -20.99
C LEU A 99 -8.32 -1.64 -20.67
N ILE A 100 -8.11 -2.96 -20.81
CA ILE A 100 -9.10 -3.97 -20.39
C ILE A 100 -9.44 -3.80 -18.91
N PHE A 101 -8.41 -3.63 -18.07
CA PHE A 101 -8.59 -3.39 -16.65
C PHE A 101 -9.48 -2.17 -16.41
N GLN A 102 -9.10 -1.04 -17.02
CA GLN A 102 -9.78 0.23 -16.82
C GLN A 102 -11.24 0.19 -17.29
N TRP A 103 -11.53 -0.43 -18.42
CA TRP A 103 -12.88 -0.44 -18.99
C TRP A 103 -13.81 -1.51 -18.40
N PHE A 104 -13.29 -2.66 -17.97
CA PHE A 104 -14.12 -3.82 -17.59
C PHE A 104 -13.93 -4.31 -16.15
N LEU A 105 -12.76 -4.15 -15.53
CA LEU A 105 -12.46 -4.70 -14.20
C LEU A 105 -12.55 -3.64 -13.10
N SER A 106 -12.03 -2.43 -13.35
CA SER A 106 -11.94 -1.35 -12.36
C SER A 106 -13.27 -1.05 -11.66
N LYS A 107 -14.37 -1.04 -12.44
CA LYS A 107 -15.73 -0.76 -11.95
C LYS A 107 -16.25 -1.80 -10.95
N LYS A 108 -15.67 -3.00 -10.92
CA LYS A 108 -16.06 -4.05 -9.95
C LYS A 108 -15.54 -3.76 -8.55
N TYR A 109 -14.45 -2.99 -8.41
CA TYR A 109 -13.86 -2.66 -7.12
C TYR A 109 -14.51 -1.43 -6.48
N ALA A 110 -15.17 -0.59 -7.27
CA ALA A 110 -15.81 0.61 -6.77
C ALA A 110 -17.04 0.30 -5.89
N ALA A 111 -17.23 1.09 -4.82
CA ALA A 111 -18.48 1.16 -4.07
C ALA A 111 -19.66 1.52 -5.00
N LYS A 112 -20.83 0.93 -4.72
CA LYS A 112 -22.06 1.15 -5.51
C LYS A 112 -22.64 2.55 -5.30
N LYS A 113 -22.49 3.07 -4.08
CA LYS A 113 -22.91 4.41 -3.67
C LYS A 113 -21.76 5.07 -2.93
N THR A 114 -21.53 6.34 -3.19
CA THR A 114 -20.60 7.19 -2.42
C THR A 114 -21.29 8.53 -2.18
N SER A 115 -20.70 9.36 -1.32
CA SER A 115 -21.16 10.75 -1.12
C SER A 115 -20.96 11.64 -2.36
N MET A 116 -20.20 11.16 -3.36
CA MET A 116 -19.96 11.81 -4.64
C MET A 116 -21.00 11.37 -5.68
N GLY A 117 -21.40 12.30 -6.56
CA GLY A 117 -22.37 12.00 -7.62
C GLY A 117 -21.91 10.89 -8.56
N SER A 118 -22.86 10.23 -9.23
CA SER A 118 -22.60 9.10 -10.15
C SER A 118 -21.93 9.48 -11.48
N ASP A 119 -21.76 10.77 -11.77
CA ASP A 119 -21.16 11.27 -13.00
C ASP A 119 -19.61 11.21 -12.96
N GLU A 120 -19.06 10.23 -13.65
CA GLU A 120 -17.62 9.95 -13.75
C GLU A 120 -16.82 11.13 -14.33
N LYS A 121 -17.38 11.90 -15.28
CA LYS A 121 -16.69 13.03 -15.91
C LYS A 121 -16.58 14.20 -14.93
N LYS A 122 -17.67 14.49 -14.22
CA LYS A 122 -17.71 15.53 -13.18
C LYS A 122 -16.77 15.19 -12.03
N ARG A 123 -16.78 13.93 -11.58
CA ARG A 123 -15.86 13.44 -10.55
C ARG A 123 -14.40 13.57 -10.96
N ARG A 124 -14.05 13.19 -12.20
CA ARG A 124 -12.67 13.36 -12.70
C ARG A 124 -12.27 14.83 -12.75
N GLY A 125 -13.16 15.72 -13.20
CA GLY A 125 -12.93 17.17 -13.14
C GLY A 125 -12.68 17.65 -11.71
N GLN A 126 -13.49 17.23 -10.74
CA GLN A 126 -13.30 17.54 -9.33
C GLN A 126 -11.97 17.02 -8.77
N ILE A 127 -11.53 15.83 -9.19
CA ILE A 127 -10.24 15.29 -8.79
C ILE A 127 -9.10 16.14 -9.33
N GLU A 128 -9.11 16.49 -10.63
CA GLU A 128 -8.08 17.35 -11.25
C GLU A 128 -8.10 18.76 -10.64
N ASP A 129 -9.26 19.37 -10.47
CA ASP A 129 -9.45 20.68 -9.83
C ASP A 129 -8.98 20.70 -8.37
N TRP A 130 -9.13 19.56 -7.67
CA TRP A 130 -8.58 19.34 -6.33
C TRP A 130 -7.07 19.03 -6.39
N THR A 131 -6.50 18.72 -7.56
CA THR A 131 -5.08 18.31 -7.75
C THR A 131 -4.19 19.51 -7.92
N ASP A 132 -4.72 20.49 -8.60
CA ASP A 132 -3.99 21.68 -8.97
C ASP A 132 -3.79 22.63 -7.78
N ASP A 133 -4.48 22.41 -6.65
CA ASP A 133 -4.30 23.16 -5.40
C ASP A 133 -4.35 22.25 -4.15
N ILE A 134 -3.20 22.14 -3.47
CA ILE A 134 -3.03 21.29 -2.28
C ILE A 134 -3.81 21.81 -1.07
N TYR A 135 -4.07 23.11 -0.97
CA TYR A 135 -4.79 23.73 0.15
C TYR A 135 -6.29 23.80 -0.09
N ARG A 136 -6.76 23.45 -1.29
CA ARG A 136 -8.19 23.47 -1.62
C ARG A 136 -8.97 22.49 -0.74
N PRO A 137 -10.09 22.92 -0.13
CA PRO A 137 -10.94 22.02 0.62
C PRO A 137 -11.54 20.95 -0.30
N PRO A 138 -11.88 19.76 0.24
CA PRO A 138 -12.49 18.70 -0.54
C PRO A 138 -13.83 19.16 -1.18
N PRO A 139 -14.22 18.55 -2.32
CA PRO A 139 -15.53 18.81 -2.94
C PRO A 139 -16.69 18.56 -1.97
N ARG A 140 -17.82 19.26 -2.17
CA ARG A 140 -19.03 19.10 -1.33
C ARG A 140 -19.51 17.64 -1.39
N MET A 141 -19.48 16.98 -0.23
CA MET A 141 -20.17 15.71 0.01
C MET A 141 -21.67 15.95 -0.07
N ALA A 142 -22.40 15.13 -0.84
CA ALA A 142 -23.84 15.07 -0.73
C ALA A 142 -24.18 14.21 0.49
N ASP A 143 -25.16 14.62 1.29
CA ASP A 143 -25.66 13.78 2.38
C ASP A 143 -26.16 12.46 1.78
N PRO A 144 -25.71 11.30 2.29
CA PRO A 144 -26.16 10.00 1.78
C PRO A 144 -27.69 9.83 1.89
N MET A 145 -28.35 10.62 2.76
CA MET A 145 -29.81 10.68 2.93
C MET A 145 -30.58 11.43 1.82
N SER A 146 -29.93 12.29 1.03
CA SER A 146 -30.63 13.11 0.03
C SER A 146 -31.05 12.34 -1.24
N SER A 147 -30.58 11.09 -1.41
CA SER A 147 -30.94 10.25 -2.55
C SER A 147 -32.24 9.43 -2.37
N THR A 148 -32.93 9.58 -1.24
CA THR A 148 -34.10 8.75 -0.89
C THR A 148 -35.46 9.29 -1.34
N SER A 149 -35.50 10.38 -2.10
CA SER A 149 -36.75 10.90 -2.67
C SER A 149 -36.63 11.17 -4.17
N GLY A 150 -37.20 10.25 -4.97
CA GLY A 150 -37.47 10.50 -6.39
C GLY A 150 -36.75 9.58 -7.37
N SER A 151 -37.16 8.31 -7.44
CA SER A 151 -37.31 7.63 -8.75
C SER A 151 -38.13 6.35 -8.58
N LEU A 152 -39.42 6.47 -8.90
CA LEU A 152 -40.31 5.34 -9.11
C LEU A 152 -39.91 4.59 -10.39
N GLY A 153 -39.77 3.27 -10.28
CA GLY A 153 -40.08 2.30 -11.34
C GLY A 153 -39.24 2.34 -12.62
N GLY A 154 -38.19 1.52 -12.68
CA GLY A 154 -37.50 1.16 -13.93
C GLY A 154 -37.21 -0.34 -13.98
N ALA A 155 -38.06 -1.09 -14.67
CA ALA A 155 -37.99 -2.54 -14.82
C ALA A 155 -36.64 -3.00 -15.42
N GLY A 156 -36.03 -4.00 -14.78
CA GLY A 156 -34.76 -4.59 -15.18
C GLY A 156 -34.86 -5.41 -16.47
N GLY A 157 -34.27 -4.89 -17.56
CA GLY A 157 -34.00 -5.65 -18.78
C GLY A 157 -32.79 -6.57 -18.59
N LYS A 158 -33.01 -7.89 -18.53
CA LYS A 158 -31.96 -8.92 -18.55
C LYS A 158 -31.24 -8.88 -19.90
N ARG A 159 -29.96 -8.49 -19.93
CA ARG A 159 -29.04 -8.82 -21.04
C ARG A 159 -28.32 -10.13 -20.69
N SER A 160 -28.52 -11.16 -21.50
CA SER A 160 -27.77 -12.41 -21.43
C SER A 160 -26.34 -12.20 -21.97
N SER A 161 -25.33 -12.46 -21.15
CA SER A 161 -23.93 -12.47 -21.58
C SER A 161 -23.57 -13.80 -22.25
N PHE A 162 -23.05 -13.73 -23.47
CA PHE A 162 -22.73 -14.85 -24.37
C PHE A 162 -21.32 -15.45 -24.16
N LEU A 163 -20.74 -15.36 -22.96
CA LEU A 163 -19.40 -15.90 -22.68
C LEU A 163 -19.37 -16.69 -21.36
N PRO A 164 -18.77 -17.89 -21.32
CA PRO A 164 -18.71 -18.71 -20.11
C PRO A 164 -17.81 -18.05 -19.05
N GLN A 165 -18.37 -17.75 -17.89
CA GLN A 165 -17.61 -17.35 -16.69
C GLN A 165 -17.25 -18.58 -15.86
N THR A 166 -16.09 -19.16 -16.14
CA THR A 166 -15.40 -20.03 -15.18
C THR A 166 -13.97 -19.54 -15.04
N SER A 167 -13.71 -18.83 -13.94
CA SER A 167 -12.38 -18.40 -13.52
C SER A 167 -11.73 -19.48 -12.64
N ARG A 168 -10.42 -19.68 -12.84
CA ARG A 168 -9.56 -20.68 -12.18
C ARG A 168 -9.42 -20.49 -10.65
N PHE A 169 -10.04 -19.46 -10.07
CA PHE A 169 -10.12 -19.26 -8.61
C PHE A 169 -11.26 -20.04 -7.93
N THR A 170 -11.92 -20.98 -8.62
CA THR A 170 -12.87 -21.87 -7.94
C THR A 170 -12.10 -23.00 -7.26
N SER A 171 -11.89 -22.88 -5.95
CA SER A 171 -11.33 -23.93 -5.09
C SER A 171 -12.22 -25.19 -5.10
N PRO A 172 -11.66 -26.42 -5.12
CA PRO A 172 -12.44 -27.66 -4.94
C PRO A 172 -13.18 -27.69 -3.60
N TYR A 173 -12.73 -26.92 -2.60
CA TYR A 173 -13.44 -26.77 -1.32
C TYR A 173 -14.75 -25.95 -1.42
N ALA A 174 -14.96 -25.20 -2.50
CA ALA A 174 -16.22 -24.49 -2.74
C ALA A 174 -17.31 -25.41 -3.30
N ILE A 175 -16.95 -26.58 -3.84
CA ILE A 175 -17.92 -27.52 -4.41
C ILE A 175 -18.65 -28.29 -3.30
N GLU A 176 -18.00 -28.53 -2.17
CA GLU A 176 -18.59 -29.29 -1.06
C GLU A 176 -19.58 -28.46 -0.21
N MET A 177 -19.37 -27.14 -0.09
CA MET A 177 -20.39 -26.22 0.46
C MET A 177 -21.51 -25.87 -0.54
N GLY A 178 -21.30 -26.13 -1.84
CA GLY A 178 -22.22 -25.76 -2.92
C GLY A 178 -23.42 -26.71 -3.11
N GLN A 179 -23.51 -27.81 -2.36
CA GLN A 179 -24.66 -28.73 -2.47
C GLN A 179 -25.89 -28.31 -1.65
N LYS A 180 -25.84 -27.20 -0.89
CA LYS A 180 -27.00 -26.71 -0.11
C LYS A 180 -27.44 -25.26 -0.40
N THR A 181 -26.90 -24.60 -1.42
CA THR A 181 -27.31 -23.23 -1.78
C THR A 181 -27.81 -23.18 -3.22
N LYS A 182 -29.01 -22.59 -3.42
CA LYS A 182 -29.64 -22.43 -4.73
C LYS A 182 -28.70 -21.67 -5.67
N LYS A 183 -28.52 -22.21 -6.88
CA LYS A 183 -27.74 -21.65 -7.99
C LYS A 183 -28.09 -20.16 -8.21
N GLY A 184 -27.17 -19.25 -7.91
CA GLY A 184 -27.23 -17.84 -8.38
C GLY A 184 -27.00 -16.74 -7.34
N GLU A 185 -26.99 -17.03 -6.03
CA GLU A 185 -26.66 -16.02 -5.01
C GLU A 185 -25.15 -15.97 -4.77
N ARG A 186 -24.53 -14.80 -5.00
CA ARG A 186 -23.19 -14.53 -4.48
C ARG A 186 -23.26 -14.60 -2.95
N PRO A 187 -22.29 -15.23 -2.26
CA PRO A 187 -22.26 -15.21 -0.80
C PRO A 187 -22.29 -13.76 -0.33
N GLN A 188 -23.17 -13.45 0.62
CA GLN A 188 -23.25 -12.08 1.15
C GLN A 188 -21.90 -11.71 1.78
N PRO A 189 -21.41 -10.47 1.57
CA PRO A 189 -20.20 -10.01 2.22
C PRO A 189 -20.36 -10.11 3.75
N THR A 190 -19.33 -10.59 4.44
CA THR A 190 -19.34 -10.72 5.90
C THR A 190 -18.22 -9.90 6.52
N THR A 191 -18.59 -9.09 7.50
CA THR A 191 -17.71 -8.34 8.41
C THR A 191 -17.96 -8.79 9.84
N MET A 192 -17.05 -8.49 10.77
CA MET A 192 -17.21 -8.79 12.20
C MET A 192 -18.53 -8.23 12.75
N ALA A 193 -18.89 -7.01 12.36
CA ALA A 193 -20.15 -6.36 12.74
C ALA A 193 -21.38 -7.18 12.28
N SER A 194 -21.36 -7.67 11.03
CA SER A 194 -22.46 -8.47 10.48
C SER A 194 -22.57 -9.87 11.10
N GLN A 195 -21.45 -10.54 11.41
CA GLN A 195 -21.48 -11.92 11.94
C GLN A 195 -22.09 -12.01 13.34
N GLN A 196 -21.84 -11.02 14.21
CA GLN A 196 -22.44 -10.98 15.54
C GLN A 196 -23.96 -10.80 15.53
N SER A 197 -24.51 -10.12 14.51
CA SER A 197 -25.97 -10.00 14.35
C SER A 197 -26.61 -11.33 13.92
N THR A 198 -25.98 -12.08 13.01
CA THR A 198 -26.49 -13.39 12.56
C THR A 198 -26.38 -14.48 13.63
N ALA A 199 -25.40 -14.40 14.53
CA ALA A 199 -25.29 -15.31 15.68
C ALA A 199 -26.49 -15.16 16.65
N ARG A 200 -27.20 -14.04 16.63
CA ARG A 200 -28.40 -13.78 17.46
C ARG A 200 -29.71 -14.32 16.84
N LEU A 201 -29.71 -14.72 15.56
CA LEU A 201 -30.91 -15.10 14.81
C LEU A 201 -31.13 -16.61 14.66
N LEU A 202 -30.30 -17.46 15.26
CA LEU A 202 -30.48 -18.92 15.28
C LEU A 202 -30.85 -19.39 16.69
N PRO A 203 -32.13 -19.72 16.97
CA PRO A 203 -32.45 -20.57 18.10
C PRO A 203 -31.86 -21.95 17.82
N SER A 204 -31.13 -22.51 18.78
CA SER A 204 -30.71 -23.91 18.77
C SER A 204 -31.97 -24.80 18.75
N ALA A 205 -32.43 -25.16 17.55
CA ALA A 205 -33.47 -26.15 17.37
C ALA A 205 -32.84 -27.53 17.53
N ALA A 206 -33.04 -28.12 18.71
CA ALA A 206 -32.76 -29.52 18.97
C ALA A 206 -33.52 -30.40 17.97
N SER A 207 -32.80 -31.11 17.11
CA SER A 207 -33.34 -32.26 16.37
C SER A 207 -32.70 -33.54 16.88
N ILE A 208 -33.54 -34.36 17.50
CA ILE A 208 -33.36 -35.73 17.96
C ILE A 208 -32.74 -36.60 16.86
N GLY A 209 -31.68 -37.38 17.17
CA GLY A 209 -31.29 -38.56 16.38
C GLY A 209 -29.78 -38.87 16.24
N SER A 210 -29.27 -39.66 17.18
CA SER A 210 -28.29 -40.77 17.02
C SER A 210 -26.95 -40.58 16.24
N GLY A 211 -25.82 -40.71 16.96
CA GLY A 211 -24.54 -41.25 16.45
C GLY A 211 -23.29 -40.39 16.77
N PRO A 212 -22.16 -40.95 17.25
CA PRO A 212 -21.21 -40.21 18.08
C PRO A 212 -20.09 -39.54 17.27
N ALA A 213 -19.83 -38.25 17.55
CA ALA A 213 -18.57 -37.60 17.23
C ALA A 213 -17.85 -37.27 18.54
N MET A 214 -16.69 -37.91 18.73
CA MET A 214 -15.80 -37.68 19.86
C MET A 214 -15.14 -36.29 19.77
N TYR A 215 -14.76 -35.79 20.96
CA TYR A 215 -13.89 -34.65 21.25
C TYR A 215 -14.46 -33.23 21.06
N SER A 216 -15.18 -32.76 22.09
CA SER A 216 -15.03 -31.38 22.56
C SER A 216 -15.04 -31.35 24.09
N GLY A 217 -13.87 -31.27 24.70
CA GLY A 217 -13.74 -30.99 26.15
C GLY A 217 -13.53 -29.49 26.36
N PRO A 218 -14.29 -28.81 27.24
CA PRO A 218 -14.03 -27.44 27.61
C PRO A 218 -13.09 -27.41 28.83
N ASN A 219 -11.82 -27.02 28.63
CA ASN A 219 -10.93 -26.73 29.76
C ASN A 219 -11.02 -25.25 30.12
N ARG A 220 -11.94 -24.94 31.03
CA ARG A 220 -11.85 -23.82 31.98
C ARG A 220 -10.99 -24.31 33.16
N SER A 221 -9.88 -23.65 33.44
CA SER A 221 -9.12 -23.86 34.68
C SER A 221 -9.51 -22.78 35.70
N GLU A 222 -10.57 -23.03 36.45
CA GLU A 222 -10.73 -22.46 37.80
C GLU A 222 -10.14 -23.46 38.79
N MET A 223 -9.17 -22.98 39.55
CA MET A 223 -8.43 -23.73 40.55
C MET A 223 -9.15 -23.59 41.90
N THR A 224 -9.94 -24.59 42.28
CA THR A 224 -10.40 -24.78 43.66
C THR A 224 -10.28 -26.25 44.04
N LEU A 225 -9.36 -26.54 44.97
CA LEU A 225 -9.19 -27.86 45.59
C LEU A 225 -10.39 -28.18 46.52
N PRO A 226 -10.74 -29.48 46.70
CA PRO A 226 -11.96 -29.91 47.38
C PRO A 226 -11.79 -30.11 48.89
N THR A 227 -12.89 -29.98 49.61
CA THR A 227 -13.07 -30.37 51.02
C THR A 227 -13.61 -31.80 51.13
N TYR A 228 -13.00 -32.64 51.97
CA TYR A 228 -13.66 -33.73 52.72
C TYR A 228 -12.87 -34.02 54.01
N ALA A 229 -13.61 -34.34 55.08
CA ALA A 229 -13.21 -34.65 56.46
C ALA A 229 -12.21 -35.84 56.56
N ASP A 230 -11.46 -36.12 57.64
CA ASP A 230 -11.76 -36.02 59.07
C ASP A 230 -10.47 -36.23 59.90
N SER A 231 -10.54 -35.87 61.18
CA SER A 231 -9.78 -36.35 62.35
C SER A 231 -8.44 -35.70 62.77
N THR A 232 -8.48 -35.29 64.05
CA THR A 232 -7.41 -35.25 65.07
C THR A 232 -6.51 -34.01 65.26
N ARG A 233 -6.86 -33.29 66.35
CA ARG A 233 -5.99 -32.83 67.46
C ARG A 233 -5.13 -31.57 67.31
N GLN A 234 -5.45 -30.64 68.22
CA GLN A 234 -4.56 -29.77 69.02
C GLN A 234 -4.18 -28.36 68.54
N GLN A 235 -4.62 -27.40 69.37
CA GLN A 235 -3.94 -26.18 69.85
C GLN A 235 -3.98 -24.86 69.05
N SER A 236 -4.92 -24.01 69.52
CA SER A 236 -4.72 -22.67 70.11
C SER A 236 -4.35 -21.44 69.28
N LEU A 237 -5.15 -20.40 69.55
CA LEU A 237 -4.81 -18.96 69.70
C LEU A 237 -4.66 -18.09 68.43
N GLY A 238 -5.42 -16.99 68.43
CA GLY A 238 -4.96 -15.71 67.85
C GLY A 238 -5.97 -14.93 67.02
N GLU A 239 -6.68 -14.01 67.67
CA GLU A 239 -7.56 -12.99 67.10
C GLU A 239 -6.85 -12.02 66.12
N ARG A 240 -7.58 -11.48 65.13
CA ARG A 240 -8.02 -10.05 65.09
C ARG A 240 -8.51 -9.66 63.69
N GLY A 241 -9.80 -9.30 63.62
CA GLY A 241 -10.33 -8.42 62.60
C GLY A 241 -10.59 -7.03 63.18
N SER A 242 -10.57 -6.00 62.34
CA SER A 242 -11.34 -4.77 62.54
C SER A 242 -11.64 -4.06 61.22
N MET A 243 -12.86 -3.56 61.15
CA MET A 243 -13.49 -2.74 60.10
C MET A 243 -13.10 -1.26 60.18
N TYR A 244 -13.31 -0.53 59.07
CA TYR A 244 -14.02 0.77 59.01
C TYR A 244 -14.34 1.07 57.52
N GLU A 245 -15.58 1.05 57.02
CA GLU A 245 -16.72 2.02 57.10
C GLU A 245 -16.67 3.11 56.01
N SER A 246 -17.75 3.21 55.21
CA SER A 246 -18.06 4.35 54.33
C SER A 246 -19.51 4.77 54.59
N THR A 247 -19.67 6.03 54.99
CA THR A 247 -20.90 6.70 55.40
C THR A 247 -21.60 7.40 54.23
N GLY A 248 -22.94 7.52 54.32
CA GLY A 248 -23.75 8.38 53.44
C GLY A 248 -25.26 8.09 53.52
N SER A 249 -25.98 8.89 54.30
CA SER A 249 -27.41 8.75 54.67
C SER A 249 -28.39 9.42 53.67
N PRO A 250 -29.72 9.12 53.71
CA PRO A 250 -30.69 9.47 52.66
C PRO A 250 -31.64 10.62 53.01
N TYR A 251 -32.17 11.32 51.99
CA TYR A 251 -33.41 12.11 52.09
C TYR A 251 -34.19 12.04 50.76
N GLY A 252 -35.50 11.80 50.86
CA GLY A 252 -36.43 11.73 49.72
C GLY A 252 -37.28 12.99 49.53
N GLY A 253 -38.04 13.01 48.43
CA GLY A 253 -39.14 13.96 48.19
C GLY A 253 -39.36 14.25 46.70
N GLY A 254 -40.50 13.79 46.15
CA GLY A 254 -40.84 13.94 44.73
C GLY A 254 -41.44 15.28 44.32
N SER A 255 -41.48 15.52 43.02
CA SER A 255 -42.45 16.42 42.36
C SER A 255 -42.51 16.14 40.85
N SER A 256 -43.73 16.05 40.35
CA SER A 256 -44.13 15.89 38.95
C SER A 256 -43.86 17.14 38.10
N GLY A 257 -43.36 16.96 36.87
CA GLY A 257 -43.20 18.06 35.92
C GLY A 257 -42.93 17.57 34.49
N MET A 258 -44.00 17.52 33.70
CA MET A 258 -44.10 17.09 32.31
C MET A 258 -43.14 17.81 31.34
N LYS A 259 -42.26 17.07 30.64
CA LYS A 259 -41.75 17.42 29.30
C LYS A 259 -41.54 16.16 28.43
N THR A 260 -42.46 16.00 27.49
CA THR A 260 -42.32 15.34 26.18
C THR A 260 -40.93 15.61 25.55
N GLY A 261 -40.20 14.70 24.92
CA GLY A 261 -40.49 13.35 24.44
C GLY A 261 -39.66 13.13 23.17
N TYR A 262 -38.56 12.38 23.26
CA TYR A 262 -38.09 11.45 22.24
C TYR A 262 -37.46 10.27 22.97
N THR A 263 -38.11 9.14 22.81
CA THR A 263 -37.97 7.89 23.55
C THR A 263 -36.65 7.18 23.27
N SER A 264 -35.89 6.97 24.33
CA SER A 264 -34.99 5.84 24.53
C SER A 264 -35.82 4.56 24.62
N ALA A 265 -35.58 3.61 23.71
CA ALA A 265 -36.06 2.24 23.86
C ALA A 265 -35.17 1.29 23.04
N ALA A 266 -34.12 0.77 23.67
CA ALA A 266 -33.96 -0.66 23.92
C ALA A 266 -32.58 -0.88 24.54
N GLU A 267 -32.55 -1.06 25.86
CA GLU A 267 -31.47 -1.74 26.55
C GLU A 267 -31.39 -3.17 25.99
N THR A 268 -30.50 -3.39 25.02
CA THR A 268 -30.01 -4.72 24.68
C THR A 268 -28.55 -4.74 25.06
N GLY A 269 -28.21 -5.56 26.07
CA GLY A 269 -26.88 -5.69 26.65
C GLY A 269 -25.77 -5.68 25.60
N GLU A 270 -25.20 -4.50 25.40
CA GLU A 270 -23.89 -4.32 24.80
C GLU A 270 -22.86 -4.73 25.84
N THR A 271 -21.70 -5.15 25.37
CA THR A 271 -20.47 -5.26 26.15
C THR A 271 -20.11 -3.87 26.67
N ALA A 272 -20.84 -3.39 27.68
CA ALA A 272 -20.40 -2.29 28.50
C ALA A 272 -19.15 -2.80 29.21
N GLY A 273 -18.00 -2.24 28.85
CA GLY A 273 -16.82 -2.32 29.71
C GLY A 273 -17.20 -1.85 31.13
N PRO A 274 -16.37 -2.15 32.14
CA PRO A 274 -16.65 -1.73 33.51
C PRO A 274 -17.08 -0.25 33.53
N ALA A 275 -18.19 0.04 34.21
CA ALA A 275 -18.83 1.35 34.18
C ALA A 275 -17.81 2.47 34.41
N GLY A 276 -17.75 3.46 33.52
CA GLY A 276 -16.79 4.57 33.56
C GLY A 276 -15.44 4.31 32.86
N PHE A 277 -15.23 3.15 32.23
CA PHE A 277 -14.00 2.89 31.46
C PHE A 277 -14.02 3.54 30.06
N ILE A 278 -15.18 3.56 29.41
CA ILE A 278 -15.34 4.10 28.06
C ILE A 278 -15.52 5.63 28.15
N HIS A 279 -14.81 6.37 27.29
CA HIS A 279 -14.88 7.83 27.27
C HIS A 279 -16.30 8.31 26.89
N GLU A 280 -16.82 9.34 27.55
CA GLU A 280 -18.20 9.80 27.33
C GLU A 280 -18.44 10.31 25.89
N ALA A 281 -17.40 10.85 25.27
CA ALA A 281 -17.45 11.36 23.90
C ALA A 281 -17.29 10.30 22.78
N VAL A 282 -17.40 9.00 23.09
CA VAL A 282 -17.32 7.95 22.06
C VAL A 282 -18.40 8.11 21.00
N VAL A 283 -18.02 7.91 19.73
CA VAL A 283 -18.97 7.93 18.60
C VAL A 283 -19.81 6.66 18.63
N PRO A 284 -21.15 6.74 18.74
CA PRO A 284 -22.01 5.55 18.81
C PRO A 284 -21.90 4.65 17.58
N GLN A 285 -21.98 3.34 17.81
CA GLN A 285 -21.96 2.37 16.71
C GLN A 285 -23.34 2.31 16.02
N PRO A 286 -23.39 2.40 14.68
CA PRO A 286 -24.62 2.18 13.94
C PRO A 286 -25.06 0.71 14.04
N PRO A 287 -26.36 0.42 13.82
CA PRO A 287 -26.86 -0.95 13.76
C PRO A 287 -26.14 -1.78 12.67
N PRO A 288 -25.90 -3.09 12.87
CA PRO A 288 -25.22 -3.95 11.90
C PRO A 288 -25.85 -4.02 10.51
N GLU A 289 -27.16 -3.77 10.40
CA GLU A 289 -27.89 -3.74 9.13
C GLU A 289 -27.70 -2.42 8.35
N TRP A 290 -27.06 -1.42 8.95
CA TRP A 290 -26.84 -0.13 8.31
C TRP A 290 -25.72 -0.21 7.27
N GLN A 291 -26.12 -0.23 5.99
CA GLN A 291 -25.22 -0.35 4.83
C GLN A 291 -25.30 0.89 3.92
N PRO A 292 -24.75 2.05 4.34
CA PRO A 292 -24.92 3.32 3.63
C PRO A 292 -24.40 3.30 2.18
N PHE A 293 -23.36 2.49 1.93
CA PHE A 293 -22.69 2.39 0.62
C PHE A 293 -23.07 1.13 -0.19
N GLY A 294 -24.01 0.33 0.33
CA GLY A 294 -24.45 -0.93 -0.28
C GLY A 294 -23.54 -2.13 0.02
N TYR A 295 -22.77 -2.06 1.11
CA TYR A 295 -21.99 -3.15 1.71
C TYR A 295 -21.94 -2.96 3.25
N PRO A 296 -21.76 -4.03 4.04
CA PRO A 296 -21.60 -3.93 5.49
C PRO A 296 -20.30 -3.24 5.88
N LEU A 297 -20.35 -2.38 6.89
CA LEU A 297 -19.18 -1.66 7.36
C LEU A 297 -18.16 -2.61 8.00
N ALA A 298 -16.89 -2.29 7.79
CA ALA A 298 -15.73 -2.91 8.44
C ALA A 298 -14.93 -1.84 9.19
N HIS A 299 -14.42 -2.17 10.38
CA HIS A 299 -13.58 -1.26 11.15
C HIS A 299 -12.19 -1.15 10.52
N ALA A 300 -11.72 0.09 10.34
CA ALA A 300 -10.46 0.40 9.69
C ALA A 300 -9.54 1.25 10.59
N ILE A 301 -8.27 0.84 10.69
CA ILE A 301 -7.20 1.65 11.27
C ILE A 301 -6.54 2.43 10.14
N CYS A 302 -6.47 3.75 10.26
CA CYS A 302 -5.72 4.63 9.38
C CYS A 302 -4.37 4.92 10.02
N LEU A 303 -3.38 4.08 9.71
CA LEU A 303 -2.00 4.22 10.16
C LEU A 303 -1.28 5.34 9.37
N VAL A 304 -0.81 6.34 10.10
CA VAL A 304 0.04 7.42 9.59
C VAL A 304 1.41 7.30 10.26
N THR A 305 2.43 6.92 9.50
CA THR A 305 3.82 6.89 10.01
C THR A 305 4.47 8.25 9.76
N THR A 306 5.02 8.84 10.82
CA THR A 306 5.63 10.18 10.76
C THR A 306 7.09 10.09 11.20
N TYR A 307 7.92 10.96 10.66
CA TYR A 307 9.34 11.10 10.99
C TYR A 307 9.68 12.56 11.29
N SER A 308 9.73 13.41 10.27
CA SER A 308 10.24 14.79 10.37
C SER A 308 9.32 15.81 9.70
N GLU A 309 8.04 15.47 9.53
CA GLU A 309 7.05 16.30 8.85
C GLU A 309 6.65 17.50 9.70
N GLY A 310 6.44 18.64 9.04
CA GLY A 310 5.98 19.87 9.69
C GLY A 310 4.47 19.88 9.96
N PRO A 311 3.98 20.92 10.65
CA PRO A 311 2.57 21.07 11.00
C PRO A 311 1.64 21.14 9.79
N GLU A 312 2.04 21.79 8.71
CA GLU A 312 1.20 21.86 7.50
C GLU A 312 1.02 20.49 6.82
N GLY A 313 2.10 19.72 6.70
CA GLY A 313 2.05 18.37 6.11
C GLY A 313 1.19 17.43 6.93
N MET A 314 1.44 17.39 8.25
CA MET A 314 0.64 16.60 9.20
C MET A 314 -0.84 17.00 9.17
N ARG A 315 -1.13 18.30 9.18
CA ARG A 315 -2.50 18.81 9.12
C ARG A 315 -3.18 18.37 7.83
N THR A 316 -2.52 18.55 6.68
CA THR A 316 -3.05 18.18 5.37
C THR A 316 -3.48 16.71 5.31
N THR A 317 -2.62 15.82 5.81
CA THR A 317 -2.88 14.38 5.82
C THR A 317 -4.01 14.02 6.77
N LEU A 318 -3.94 14.47 8.02
CA LEU A 318 -4.92 14.10 9.05
C LEU A 318 -6.30 14.70 8.78
N ASP A 319 -6.38 15.96 8.30
CA ASP A 319 -7.64 16.59 7.92
C ASP A 319 -8.30 15.79 6.78
N SER A 320 -7.50 15.34 5.82
CA SER A 320 -8.01 14.57 4.68
C SER A 320 -8.56 13.20 5.07
N ILE A 321 -7.95 12.52 6.04
CA ILE A 321 -8.42 11.25 6.59
C ILE A 321 -9.69 11.47 7.43
N ALA A 322 -9.68 12.50 8.28
CA ALA A 322 -10.82 12.84 9.13
C ALA A 322 -12.06 13.18 8.29
N MET A 323 -11.86 13.91 7.18
CA MET A 323 -12.90 14.32 6.22
C MET A 323 -13.23 13.28 5.14
N THR A 324 -12.83 12.01 5.30
CA THR A 324 -13.35 10.93 4.46
C THR A 324 -14.84 10.71 4.70
N ASP A 325 -15.58 10.30 3.67
CA ASP A 325 -17.03 10.06 3.78
C ASP A 325 -17.39 8.77 4.55
N TYR A 326 -16.39 7.98 4.93
CA TYR A 326 -16.56 6.77 5.71
C TYR A 326 -16.87 7.08 7.19
N PRO A 327 -17.84 6.39 7.83
CA PRO A 327 -18.29 6.68 9.19
C PRO A 327 -17.18 6.69 10.24
N ASN A 328 -17.16 7.72 11.09
CA ASN A 328 -16.15 7.88 12.14
C ASN A 328 -16.27 6.86 13.28
N SER A 329 -17.41 6.19 13.42
CA SER A 329 -17.58 5.03 14.31
C SER A 329 -16.75 3.82 13.87
N HIS A 330 -16.37 3.76 12.59
CA HIS A 330 -15.65 2.65 11.98
C HIS A 330 -14.24 3.03 11.49
N LYS A 331 -13.76 4.23 11.84
CA LYS A 331 -12.41 4.69 11.49
C LYS A 331 -11.65 5.11 12.75
N LEU A 332 -10.40 4.69 12.86
CA LEU A 332 -9.45 5.11 13.89
C LEU A 332 -8.22 5.72 13.22
N ILE A 333 -7.81 6.91 13.63
CA ILE A 333 -6.50 7.47 13.22
C ILE A 333 -5.44 6.95 14.20
N LEU A 334 -4.41 6.30 13.68
CA LEU A 334 -3.25 5.87 14.47
C LEU A 334 -2.00 6.53 13.89
N CYS A 335 -1.46 7.51 14.59
CA CYS A 335 -0.19 8.14 14.22
C CYS A 335 0.95 7.48 15.00
N ILE A 336 2.04 7.10 14.31
CA ILE A 336 3.24 6.57 14.95
C ILE A 336 4.44 7.45 14.58
N CYS A 337 4.95 8.20 15.56
CA CYS A 337 6.09 9.09 15.40
C CYS A 337 7.41 8.31 15.59
N ASP A 338 8.25 8.31 14.55
CA ASP A 338 9.53 7.61 14.50
C ASP A 338 10.69 8.41 15.10
N GLY A 339 10.59 8.60 16.42
CA GLY A 339 11.56 9.33 17.22
C GLY A 339 11.09 10.72 17.60
N ILE A 340 11.84 11.36 18.50
CA ILE A 340 11.66 12.77 18.84
C ILE A 340 12.51 13.59 17.87
N ILE A 341 11.94 13.86 16.69
CA ILE A 341 12.65 14.48 15.57
C ILE A 341 12.03 15.83 15.25
N LYS A 342 12.89 16.80 14.94
CA LYS A 342 12.51 18.14 14.52
C LYS A 342 12.82 18.32 13.03
N GLY A 343 11.81 18.70 12.26
CA GLY A 343 11.94 18.99 10.83
C GLY A 343 12.89 20.16 10.56
N LYS A 344 13.49 20.19 9.37
CA LYS A 344 14.40 21.28 8.98
C LYS A 344 13.59 22.58 8.81
N GLY A 345 13.86 23.57 9.65
CA GLY A 345 13.16 24.87 9.61
C GLY A 345 11.91 24.93 10.47
N GLU A 346 11.53 23.83 11.11
CA GLU A 346 10.37 23.79 12.01
C GLU A 346 10.72 24.31 13.40
N ALA A 347 9.73 24.81 14.13
CA ALA A 347 9.88 25.22 15.53
C ALA A 347 9.65 24.04 16.50
N LEU A 348 8.65 23.21 16.19
CA LEU A 348 8.20 22.07 16.98
C LEU A 348 8.77 20.76 16.42
N SER A 349 8.87 19.75 17.29
CA SER A 349 9.14 18.37 16.89
C SER A 349 7.88 17.70 16.33
N THR A 350 8.04 16.68 15.48
CA THR A 350 6.92 15.94 14.89
C THR A 350 5.95 15.38 15.96
N PRO A 351 6.42 14.83 17.10
CA PRO A 351 5.52 14.43 18.18
C PRO A 351 4.70 15.58 18.76
N GLU A 352 5.31 16.74 19.04
CA GLU A 352 4.60 17.92 19.55
C GLU A 352 3.55 18.41 18.54
N VAL A 353 3.87 18.37 17.25
CA VAL A 353 2.92 18.65 16.17
C VAL A 353 1.73 17.69 16.23
N CYS A 354 1.97 16.37 16.32
CA CYS A 354 0.88 15.39 16.44
C CYS A 354 0.01 15.60 17.70
N LEU A 355 0.63 15.93 18.84
CA LEU A 355 -0.07 16.13 20.11
C LEU A 355 -0.91 17.41 20.11
N SER A 356 -0.39 18.51 19.53
CA SER A 356 -1.18 19.74 19.33
C SER A 356 -2.41 19.58 18.43
N MET A 357 -2.51 18.44 17.74
CA MET A 357 -3.64 18.06 16.89
C MET A 357 -4.60 17.07 17.59
N MET A 358 -4.46 16.88 18.90
CA MET A 358 -5.33 16.08 19.74
C MET A 358 -6.11 16.96 20.72
N LYS A 359 -7.26 16.45 21.14
CA LYS A 359 -8.07 17.01 22.25
C LYS A 359 -8.75 15.89 23.02
N GLU A 360 -9.27 16.24 24.20
CA GLU A 360 -10.03 15.32 25.06
C GLU A 360 -9.25 14.02 25.30
N HIS A 361 -8.04 14.18 25.84
CA HIS A 361 -7.15 13.06 26.12
C HIS A 361 -7.72 12.18 27.23
N THR A 362 -7.55 10.87 27.11
CA THR A 362 -7.96 9.92 28.17
C THR A 362 -7.04 9.99 29.39
N VAL A 363 -5.78 10.35 29.17
CA VAL A 363 -4.74 10.59 30.17
C VAL A 363 -4.06 11.89 29.78
N LEU A 364 -3.82 12.78 30.76
CA LEU A 364 -3.16 14.06 30.50
C LEU A 364 -1.75 13.84 29.96
N GLU A 365 -1.29 14.71 29.06
CA GLU A 365 -0.02 14.54 28.34
C GLU A 365 1.18 14.37 29.28
N ASP A 366 1.21 15.12 30.39
CA ASP A 366 2.27 15.09 31.40
C ASP A 366 2.30 13.80 32.22
N GLU A 367 1.18 13.07 32.28
CA GLU A 367 1.03 11.82 33.03
C GLU A 367 1.36 10.58 32.18
N VAL A 368 1.54 10.74 30.87
CA VAL A 368 1.82 9.63 29.96
C VAL A 368 3.25 9.11 30.15
N GLN A 369 3.33 7.85 30.59
CA GLN A 369 4.57 7.15 30.85
C GLN A 369 5.15 6.50 29.58
N PRO A 370 6.49 6.41 29.46
CA PRO A 370 7.12 5.66 28.39
C PRO A 370 7.20 4.17 28.75
N PHE A 371 6.82 3.30 27.81
CA PHE A 371 6.85 1.84 27.97
C PHE A 371 7.88 1.21 27.06
N SER A 372 8.54 0.15 27.54
CA SER A 372 9.57 -0.55 26.77
C SER A 372 8.97 -1.48 25.71
N TYR A 373 9.62 -1.54 24.55
CA TYR A 373 9.32 -2.52 23.51
C TYR A 373 10.58 -2.98 22.78
N VAL A 374 10.47 -4.09 22.05
CA VAL A 374 11.56 -4.64 21.24
C VAL A 374 11.50 -4.06 19.84
N ALA A 375 12.48 -3.22 19.51
CA ALA A 375 12.57 -2.54 18.23
C ALA A 375 13.30 -3.38 17.16
N VAL A 376 12.99 -3.06 15.92
CA VAL A 376 13.57 -3.63 14.69
C VAL A 376 14.95 -3.00 14.45
N ALA A 377 15.93 -3.35 15.30
CA ALA A 377 17.30 -2.84 15.27
C ALA A 377 18.33 -3.85 15.78
N SER A 378 19.61 -3.45 15.86
CA SER A 378 20.71 -4.30 16.34
C SER A 378 21.41 -3.73 17.57
N GLY A 379 21.98 -4.61 18.40
CA GLY A 379 22.72 -4.22 19.61
C GLY A 379 21.85 -3.49 20.62
N LYS A 380 22.40 -2.45 21.27
CA LYS A 380 21.70 -1.64 22.29
C LYS A 380 20.43 -0.98 21.76
N LYS A 381 20.36 -0.68 20.46
CA LYS A 381 19.19 -0.04 19.83
C LYS A 381 17.96 -0.94 19.75
N ARG A 382 18.08 -2.25 20.04
CA ARG A 382 16.94 -3.19 20.14
C ARG A 382 15.98 -2.84 21.26
N HIS A 383 16.49 -2.27 22.36
CA HIS A 383 15.64 -1.75 23.41
C HIS A 383 15.25 -0.32 23.03
N ASN A 384 13.95 -0.06 22.96
CA ASN A 384 13.40 1.26 22.73
C ASN A 384 12.19 1.46 23.65
N MET A 385 11.79 2.71 23.84
CA MET A 385 10.59 3.05 24.60
C MET A 385 9.66 3.92 23.76
N ALA A 386 8.37 3.79 24.00
CA ALA A 386 7.34 4.60 23.36
C ALA A 386 6.26 5.02 24.34
N LYS A 387 5.67 6.19 24.09
CA LYS A 387 4.52 6.74 24.83
C LYS A 387 3.26 6.59 23.99
N VAL A 388 2.13 6.30 24.63
CA VAL A 388 0.83 6.12 23.96
C VAL A 388 -0.12 7.20 24.46
N TYR A 389 -0.61 8.02 23.53
CA TYR A 389 -1.61 9.04 23.79
C TYR A 389 -2.89 8.64 23.08
N SER A 390 -4.04 8.76 23.76
CA SER A 390 -5.35 8.46 23.17
C SER A 390 -6.33 9.59 23.47
N GLY A 391 -7.13 9.94 22.48
CA GLY A 391 -8.11 11.03 22.55
C GLY A 391 -8.84 11.17 21.22
N PHE A 392 -9.18 12.41 20.87
CA PHE A 392 -9.88 12.72 19.63
C PHE A 392 -9.08 13.71 18.78
N TYR A 393 -9.26 13.62 17.48
CA TYR A 393 -8.65 14.55 16.54
C TYR A 393 -9.19 15.97 16.74
N ASP A 394 -8.28 16.94 16.81
CA ASP A 394 -8.61 18.34 16.80
C ASP A 394 -8.32 18.98 15.43
N TYR A 395 -9.29 19.77 14.95
CA TYR A 395 -9.17 20.51 13.70
C TYR A 395 -8.39 21.82 13.88
N GLY A 396 -8.33 22.32 15.12
CA GLY A 396 -7.75 23.62 15.46
C GLY A 396 -8.73 24.78 15.24
N ALA A 397 -8.46 25.91 15.92
CA ALA A 397 -9.29 27.12 15.81
C ALA A 397 -9.22 27.77 14.42
N ASP A 398 -8.04 27.73 13.80
CA ASP A 398 -7.78 28.32 12.47
C ASP A 398 -7.98 27.32 11.31
N SER A 399 -8.77 26.27 11.54
CA SER A 399 -9.01 25.23 10.53
C SER A 399 -9.66 25.80 9.28
N ILE A 400 -9.20 25.39 8.10
CA ILE A 400 -9.90 25.65 6.83
C ILE A 400 -11.24 24.91 6.73
N ILE A 401 -11.51 23.97 7.64
CA ILE A 401 -12.73 23.17 7.67
C ILE A 401 -13.77 23.87 8.54
N PRO A 402 -14.96 24.19 8.00
CA PRO A 402 -16.04 24.82 8.77
C PRO A 402 -16.44 23.99 9.99
N PRO A 403 -16.73 24.61 11.15
CA PRO A 403 -17.10 23.90 12.38
C PRO A 403 -18.27 22.92 12.21
N GLU A 404 -19.23 23.24 11.34
CA GLU A 404 -20.39 22.37 11.01
C GLU A 404 -19.98 21.02 10.41
N LYS A 405 -18.81 20.95 9.78
CA LYS A 405 -18.28 19.74 9.14
C LYS A 405 -17.23 19.04 9.98
N GLN A 406 -16.79 19.64 11.08
CA GLN A 406 -15.80 19.06 11.96
C GLN A 406 -16.45 17.93 12.76
N GLN A 407 -16.29 16.72 12.25
CA GLN A 407 -16.81 15.52 12.92
C GLN A 407 -15.75 14.96 13.85
N ARG A 408 -16.20 14.40 14.97
CA ARG A 408 -15.35 13.74 15.95
C ARG A 408 -14.74 12.46 15.37
N VAL A 409 -13.42 12.32 15.45
CA VAL A 409 -12.67 11.15 14.97
C VAL A 409 -11.75 10.66 16.09
N PRO A 410 -11.80 9.38 16.48
CA PRO A 410 -10.88 8.85 17.50
C PRO A 410 -9.45 8.81 16.96
N MET A 411 -8.49 9.18 17.81
CA MET A 411 -7.08 9.27 17.46
C MET A 411 -6.19 8.70 18.56
N VAL A 412 -5.22 7.89 18.16
CA VAL A 412 -4.12 7.41 19.00
C VAL A 412 -2.80 7.89 18.40
N VAL A 413 -1.91 8.43 19.24
CA VAL A 413 -0.56 8.81 18.86
C VAL A 413 0.43 7.96 19.67
N VAL A 414 1.31 7.24 18.98
CA VAL A 414 2.42 6.50 19.57
C VAL A 414 3.71 7.24 19.28
N VAL A 415 4.41 7.70 20.32
CA VAL A 415 5.66 8.45 20.18
C VAL A 415 6.82 7.59 20.63
N LYS A 416 7.69 7.19 19.69
CA LYS A 416 8.94 6.50 20.03
C LYS A 416 9.91 7.52 20.63
N CYS A 417 10.29 7.34 21.89
CA CYS A 417 11.08 8.31 22.64
C CYS A 417 12.54 7.91 22.89
N GLY A 418 12.91 6.65 22.65
CA GLY A 418 14.24 6.18 23.06
C GLY A 418 14.27 5.79 24.52
N THR A 419 15.33 5.09 24.91
CA THR A 419 15.64 4.88 26.33
C THR A 419 16.12 6.19 26.95
N PRO A 420 16.13 6.32 28.30
CA PRO A 420 16.67 7.50 28.97
C PRO A 420 18.11 7.84 28.56
N ASP A 421 18.92 6.82 28.25
CA ASP A 421 20.30 6.99 27.76
C ASP A 421 20.37 7.63 26.37
N GLU A 422 19.32 7.48 25.54
CA GLU A 422 19.25 8.05 24.19
C GLU A 422 18.73 9.49 24.16
N ALA A 423 18.25 10.04 25.28
CA ALA A 423 17.61 11.35 25.33
C ALA A 423 18.51 12.51 24.84
N GLY A 424 19.83 12.39 25.01
CA GLY A 424 20.82 13.38 24.55
C GLY A 424 21.33 13.16 23.12
N VAL A 425 20.88 12.11 22.43
CA VAL A 425 21.36 11.77 21.08
C VAL A 425 20.58 12.58 20.03
N ALA A 426 21.18 12.85 18.87
CA ALA A 426 20.56 13.64 17.81
C ALA A 426 19.22 13.10 17.27
N LYS A 427 18.92 11.80 17.46
CA LYS A 427 17.71 11.13 16.96
C LYS A 427 17.19 10.08 17.96
N PRO A 428 16.65 10.51 19.12
CA PRO A 428 16.18 9.58 20.15
C PRO A 428 15.01 8.74 19.64
N GLY A 429 15.05 7.44 19.90
CA GLY A 429 13.94 6.52 19.58
C GLY A 429 13.70 6.22 18.10
N ASN A 430 14.45 6.84 17.18
CA ASN A 430 14.30 6.63 15.75
C ASN A 430 14.81 5.24 15.32
N ARG A 431 13.97 4.48 14.60
CA ARG A 431 14.23 3.11 14.14
C ARG A 431 13.73 2.81 12.72
N GLY A 432 13.14 3.78 12.05
CA GLY A 432 12.63 3.67 10.68
C GLY A 432 11.13 3.39 10.61
N LYS A 433 10.56 3.62 9.43
CA LYS A 433 9.14 3.38 9.12
C LYS A 433 8.73 1.92 9.35
N ARG A 434 9.60 0.97 8.98
CA ARG A 434 9.37 -0.47 9.19
C ARG A 434 9.14 -0.83 10.66
N ASP A 435 9.93 -0.26 11.57
CA ASP A 435 9.74 -0.44 13.02
C ASP A 435 8.39 0.11 13.48
N SER A 436 7.99 1.28 12.97
CA SER A 436 6.66 1.86 13.25
C SER A 436 5.52 0.92 12.80
N GLN A 437 5.63 0.34 11.60
CA GLN A 437 4.63 -0.61 11.10
C GLN A 437 4.61 -1.90 11.95
N ILE A 438 5.76 -2.40 12.38
CA ILE A 438 5.85 -3.59 13.24
C ILE A 438 5.19 -3.39 14.60
N ILE A 439 5.24 -2.19 15.19
CA ILE A 439 4.50 -1.90 16.44
C ILE A 439 3.01 -2.23 16.27
N LEU A 440 2.39 -1.79 15.18
CA LEU A 440 0.98 -2.10 14.89
C LEU A 440 0.79 -3.59 14.57
N MET A 441 1.65 -4.17 13.73
CA MET A 441 1.49 -5.55 13.28
C MET A 441 1.65 -6.57 14.42
N SER A 442 2.66 -6.40 15.29
CA SER A 442 2.88 -7.20 16.50
C SER A 442 1.73 -7.05 17.49
N PHE A 443 1.26 -5.81 17.70
CA PHE A 443 0.09 -5.54 18.54
C PHE A 443 -1.13 -6.31 18.05
N LEU A 444 -1.47 -6.21 16.76
CA LEU A 444 -2.63 -6.90 16.18
C LEU A 444 -2.47 -8.43 16.20
N GLN A 445 -1.26 -8.95 15.98
CA GLN A 445 -0.99 -10.39 16.13
C GLN A 445 -1.37 -10.84 17.54
N LYS A 446 -0.84 -10.18 18.58
CA LYS A 446 -1.08 -10.58 19.96
C LYS A 446 -2.55 -10.46 20.36
N VAL A 447 -3.24 -9.42 19.90
CA VAL A 447 -4.68 -9.26 20.09
C VAL A 447 -5.45 -10.44 19.46
N MET A 448 -5.09 -10.84 18.24
CA MET A 448 -5.79 -11.92 17.52
C MET A 448 -5.55 -13.32 18.10
N PHE A 449 -4.37 -13.57 18.64
CA PHE A 449 -3.98 -14.87 19.19
C PHE A 449 -4.15 -14.97 20.72
N ASP A 450 -4.68 -13.92 21.37
CA ASP A 450 -4.79 -13.82 22.83
C ASP A 450 -3.45 -14.11 23.53
N GLU A 451 -2.37 -13.58 22.94
CA GLU A 451 -1.01 -13.76 23.45
C GLU A 451 -0.70 -12.73 24.55
N ARG A 452 0.34 -13.01 25.33
CA ARG A 452 0.83 -12.07 26.35
C ARG A 452 1.29 -10.76 25.70
N MET A 453 0.60 -9.68 26.04
CA MET A 453 0.95 -8.31 25.64
C MET A 453 2.08 -7.73 26.51
N THR A 454 2.90 -6.87 25.90
CA THR A 454 3.79 -5.96 26.63
C THR A 454 2.99 -4.80 27.22
N GLU A 455 3.60 -4.05 28.14
CA GLU A 455 2.96 -2.86 28.72
C GLU A 455 2.56 -1.83 27.65
N LEU A 456 3.42 -1.62 26.64
CA LEU A 456 3.12 -0.74 25.51
C LEU A 456 1.86 -1.19 24.76
N GLU A 457 1.80 -2.48 24.43
CA GLU A 457 0.67 -3.07 23.70
C GLU A 457 -0.62 -3.06 24.54
N TYR A 458 -0.50 -3.26 25.84
CA TYR A 458 -1.63 -3.18 26.77
C TYR A 458 -2.19 -1.75 26.85
N GLU A 459 -1.34 -0.72 26.89
CA GLU A 459 -1.79 0.67 26.84
C GLU A 459 -2.37 1.04 25.47
N MET A 460 -1.83 0.52 24.37
CA MET A 460 -2.46 0.65 23.05
C MET A 460 -3.85 0.00 23.03
N PHE A 461 -3.99 -1.19 23.61
CA PHE A 461 -5.26 -1.90 23.69
C PHE A 461 -6.31 -1.08 24.45
N ASN A 462 -5.96 -0.64 25.65
CA ASN A 462 -6.82 0.17 26.50
C ASN A 462 -7.15 1.51 25.85
N GLY A 463 -6.17 2.21 25.30
CA GLY A 463 -6.37 3.50 24.63
C GLY A 463 -7.37 3.41 23.50
N ILE A 464 -7.24 2.40 22.62
CA ILE A 464 -8.18 2.17 21.51
C ILE A 464 -9.58 1.84 22.06
N TRP A 465 -9.68 0.94 23.04
CA TRP A 465 -10.98 0.53 23.58
C TRP A 465 -11.69 1.69 24.28
N LYS A 466 -10.98 2.51 25.05
CA LYS A 466 -11.53 3.68 25.77
C LYS A 466 -12.15 4.71 24.83
N ILE A 467 -11.49 5.03 23.71
CA ILE A 467 -11.91 6.12 22.79
C ILE A 467 -12.84 5.66 21.67
N THR A 468 -12.94 4.35 21.41
CA THR A 468 -13.80 3.81 20.34
C THR A 468 -14.97 2.99 20.85
N GLY A 469 -14.93 2.55 22.12
CA GLY A 469 -15.92 1.65 22.70
C GLY A 469 -15.85 0.22 22.16
N ILE A 470 -14.94 -0.06 21.24
CA ILE A 470 -14.82 -1.34 20.53
C ILE A 470 -13.42 -1.92 20.76
N SER A 471 -13.37 -3.23 21.03
CA SER A 471 -12.09 -3.93 21.20
C SER A 471 -11.26 -3.89 19.91
N PRO A 472 -9.93 -3.73 19.99
CA PRO A 472 -9.02 -3.82 18.85
C PRO A 472 -9.18 -5.07 17.97
N ASP A 473 -9.72 -6.17 18.50
CA ASP A 473 -9.99 -7.38 17.71
C ASP A 473 -11.09 -7.17 16.65
N PHE A 474 -11.93 -6.15 16.73
CA PHE A 474 -12.93 -5.89 15.69
C PHE A 474 -12.36 -5.26 14.42
N TYR A 475 -11.11 -4.81 14.43
CA TYR A 475 -10.49 -4.18 13.27
C TYR A 475 -10.10 -5.23 12.22
N GLU A 476 -10.55 -5.00 10.98
CA GLU A 476 -10.37 -5.95 9.88
C GLU A 476 -9.41 -5.42 8.81
N ILE A 477 -9.20 -4.10 8.78
CA ILE A 477 -8.54 -3.38 7.70
C ILE A 477 -7.57 -2.34 8.26
N CYS A 478 -6.40 -2.20 7.63
CA CYS A 478 -5.40 -1.18 7.93
C CYS A 478 -5.10 -0.38 6.66
N LEU A 479 -5.47 0.91 6.63
CA LEU A 479 -5.00 1.87 5.64
C LEU A 479 -3.65 2.42 6.13
N MET A 480 -2.61 2.32 5.30
CA MET A 480 -1.31 2.94 5.52
C MET A 480 -1.17 4.18 4.63
N VAL A 481 -0.85 5.31 5.26
CA VAL A 481 -0.71 6.62 4.61
C VAL A 481 0.60 7.27 5.04
N ASP A 482 1.32 7.86 4.09
CA ASP A 482 2.48 8.69 4.41
C ASP A 482 2.02 10.07 4.94
N ALA A 483 2.78 10.68 5.84
CA ALA A 483 2.42 11.90 6.55
C ALA A 483 2.29 13.17 5.68
N ASP A 484 2.64 13.10 4.39
CA ASP A 484 2.51 14.14 3.37
C ASP A 484 1.51 13.77 2.24
N THR A 485 0.60 12.84 2.53
CA THR A 485 -0.37 12.33 1.56
C THR A 485 -1.79 12.76 1.88
N LYS A 486 -2.40 13.49 0.95
CA LYS A 486 -3.80 13.93 1.04
C LYS A 486 -4.72 12.88 0.43
N VAL A 487 -5.69 12.40 1.19
CA VAL A 487 -6.67 11.38 0.76
C VAL A 487 -7.93 12.05 0.20
N PHE A 488 -8.43 11.58 -0.94
CA PHE A 488 -9.70 12.08 -1.50
C PHE A 488 -10.90 11.52 -0.72
N PRO A 489 -12.01 12.28 -0.54
CA PRO A 489 -13.05 11.94 0.43
C PRO A 489 -13.71 10.56 0.27
N ASP A 490 -13.97 10.13 -0.96
CA ASP A 490 -14.63 8.83 -1.25
C ASP A 490 -13.66 7.65 -1.35
N SER A 491 -12.35 7.89 -1.18
CA SER A 491 -11.32 6.88 -1.41
C SER A 491 -11.36 5.75 -0.37
N LEU A 492 -11.55 6.09 0.91
CA LEU A 492 -11.64 5.09 1.98
C LEU A 492 -12.82 4.14 1.74
N THR A 493 -13.96 4.69 1.32
CA THR A 493 -15.16 3.94 0.95
C THR A 493 -14.93 3.00 -0.24
N HIS A 494 -14.26 3.46 -1.30
CA HIS A 494 -13.92 2.60 -2.44
C HIS A 494 -12.98 1.45 -2.05
N MET A 495 -11.97 1.73 -1.23
CA MET A 495 -10.99 0.73 -0.80
C MET A 495 -11.62 -0.34 0.10
N ILE A 496 -12.40 0.08 1.11
CA ILE A 496 -13.07 -0.86 2.01
C ILE A 496 -14.11 -1.68 1.25
N SER A 497 -14.85 -1.06 0.31
CA SER A 497 -15.78 -1.79 -0.57
C SER A 497 -15.10 -2.95 -1.29
N ALA A 498 -13.92 -2.73 -1.88
CA ALA A 498 -13.18 -3.79 -2.56
C ALA A 498 -12.80 -4.93 -1.59
N MET A 499 -12.29 -4.61 -0.41
CA MET A 499 -11.96 -5.59 0.63
C MET A 499 -13.19 -6.38 1.08
N VAL A 500 -14.30 -5.71 1.40
CA VAL A 500 -15.51 -6.38 1.91
C VAL A 500 -16.12 -7.30 0.84
N GLN A 501 -16.11 -6.89 -0.43
CA GLN A 501 -16.70 -7.67 -1.52
C GLN A 501 -15.90 -8.90 -1.93
N ASP A 502 -14.57 -8.87 -1.84
CA ASP A 502 -13.70 -10.00 -2.17
C ASP A 502 -12.77 -10.36 -1.00
N PRO A 503 -13.12 -11.38 -0.20
CA PRO A 503 -12.30 -11.86 0.92
C PRO A 503 -10.91 -12.38 0.50
N GLU A 504 -10.67 -12.68 -0.78
CA GLU A 504 -9.36 -13.11 -1.27
C GLU A 504 -8.38 -11.94 -1.41
N ILE A 505 -8.85 -10.69 -1.46
CA ILE A 505 -7.99 -9.51 -1.50
C ILE A 505 -7.32 -9.35 -0.13
N MET A 506 -5.99 -9.46 -0.11
CA MET A 506 -5.17 -9.25 1.09
C MET A 506 -4.56 -7.86 1.18
N GLY A 507 -4.38 -7.19 0.04
CA GLY A 507 -3.85 -5.84 -0.04
C GLY A 507 -4.31 -5.15 -1.32
N LEU A 508 -4.43 -3.83 -1.27
CA LEU A 508 -4.75 -3.01 -2.42
C LEU A 508 -4.13 -1.62 -2.31
N CYS A 509 -4.06 -0.91 -3.42
CA CYS A 509 -3.66 0.49 -3.42
C CYS A 509 -4.53 1.35 -4.33
N GLY A 510 -4.57 2.64 -4.03
CA GLY A 510 -5.24 3.64 -4.84
C GLY A 510 -4.29 4.31 -5.85
N GLU A 511 -4.86 5.17 -6.68
CA GLU A 511 -4.10 6.04 -7.57
C GLU A 511 -3.45 7.18 -6.80
N THR A 512 -2.11 7.24 -6.86
CA THR A 512 -1.33 8.34 -6.30
C THR A 512 -1.08 9.39 -7.38
N LYS A 513 -1.61 10.60 -7.17
CA LYS A 513 -1.39 11.75 -8.05
C LYS A 513 -0.37 12.72 -7.47
N ILE A 514 0.30 13.46 -8.34
CA ILE A 514 1.24 14.51 -7.95
C ILE A 514 0.45 15.81 -7.76
N ALA A 515 0.66 16.50 -6.63
CA ALA A 515 0.09 17.82 -6.38
C ALA A 515 0.88 18.93 -7.10
N ASN A 516 2.20 18.94 -6.98
CA ASN A 516 3.08 20.00 -7.50
C ASN A 516 3.56 19.76 -8.94
N LYS A 517 2.68 19.33 -9.86
CA LYS A 517 3.04 18.85 -11.22
C LYS A 517 3.88 19.85 -12.05
N THR A 518 3.64 21.14 -11.86
CA THR A 518 4.23 22.23 -12.67
C THR A 518 5.09 23.18 -11.84
N ALA A 519 5.43 22.81 -10.59
CA ALA A 519 6.18 23.71 -9.70
C ALA A 519 7.64 23.89 -10.14
N SER A 520 8.25 22.86 -10.72
CA SER A 520 9.60 22.89 -11.28
C SER A 520 9.77 21.92 -12.44
N TRP A 521 10.81 22.09 -13.25
CA TRP A 521 11.14 21.12 -14.31
C TRP A 521 11.37 19.71 -13.74
N VAL A 522 11.88 19.60 -12.50
CA VAL A 522 12.09 18.34 -11.78
C VAL A 522 10.76 17.67 -11.44
N SER A 523 9.75 18.44 -11.03
CA SER A 523 8.40 17.90 -10.80
C SER A 523 7.73 17.47 -12.12
N MET A 524 7.95 18.21 -13.21
CA MET A 524 7.34 17.92 -14.52
C MET A 524 7.83 16.59 -15.12
N ILE A 525 9.12 16.29 -15.04
CA ILE A 525 9.66 15.03 -15.57
C ILE A 525 9.11 13.79 -14.84
N GLN A 526 8.63 13.95 -13.61
CA GLN A 526 8.08 12.86 -12.80
C GLN A 526 6.61 12.54 -13.14
N VAL A 527 5.88 13.43 -13.82
CA VAL A 527 4.44 13.25 -14.10
C VAL A 527 4.17 11.96 -14.89
N PHE A 528 4.90 11.76 -16.00
CA PHE A 528 4.77 10.55 -16.80
C PHE A 528 5.27 9.31 -16.07
N GLU A 529 6.36 9.43 -15.30
CA GLU A 529 6.91 8.33 -14.52
C GLU A 529 5.91 7.83 -13.47
N TYR A 530 5.28 8.75 -12.72
CA TYR A 530 4.23 8.40 -11.75
C TYR A 530 3.02 7.81 -12.44
N PHE A 531 2.58 8.34 -13.58
CA PHE A 531 1.46 7.75 -14.31
C PHE A 531 1.75 6.30 -14.75
N ILE A 532 2.94 6.05 -15.32
CA ILE A 532 3.32 4.70 -15.75
C ILE A 532 3.41 3.76 -14.54
N SER A 533 4.10 4.17 -13.47
CA SER A 533 4.37 3.30 -12.31
C SER A 533 3.19 3.14 -11.35
N HIS A 534 2.41 4.20 -11.10
CA HIS A 534 1.34 4.22 -10.10
C HIS A 534 -0.06 4.03 -10.70
N HIS A 535 -0.20 4.01 -12.02
CA HIS A 535 -1.49 3.78 -12.68
C HIS A 535 -1.41 2.66 -13.73
N GLN A 536 -0.61 2.82 -14.78
CA GLN A 536 -0.61 1.89 -15.91
C GLN A 536 -0.10 0.49 -15.52
N SER A 537 1.09 0.41 -14.90
CA SER A 537 1.66 -0.88 -14.48
C SER A 537 0.76 -1.57 -13.47
N LYS A 538 0.27 -0.85 -12.45
CA LYS A 538 -0.64 -1.42 -11.45
C LYS A 538 -1.96 -1.91 -12.04
N SER A 539 -2.51 -1.18 -13.01
CA SER A 539 -3.71 -1.61 -13.75
C SER A 539 -3.45 -2.92 -14.50
N PHE A 540 -2.30 -3.04 -15.16
CA PHE A 540 -1.88 -4.27 -15.82
C PHE A 540 -1.73 -5.43 -14.82
N GLU A 541 -0.97 -5.25 -13.74
CA GLU A 541 -0.72 -6.29 -12.74
C GLU A 541 -2.02 -6.72 -12.03
N SER A 542 -2.93 -5.78 -11.80
CA SER A 542 -4.22 -6.04 -11.15
C SER A 542 -5.16 -6.89 -11.99
N VAL A 543 -4.96 -7.01 -13.33
CA VAL A 543 -5.71 -8.00 -14.14
C VAL A 543 -5.42 -9.42 -13.66
N PHE A 544 -4.19 -9.67 -13.23
CA PHE A 544 -3.74 -10.96 -12.72
C PHE A 544 -3.96 -11.12 -11.20
N GLY A 545 -4.48 -10.08 -10.54
CA GLY A 545 -4.67 -10.07 -9.08
C GLY A 545 -3.35 -10.14 -8.31
N GLY A 546 -2.23 -9.76 -8.93
CA GLY A 546 -0.89 -9.87 -8.36
C GLY A 546 -0.10 -8.59 -8.51
N VAL A 547 -0.67 -7.45 -8.06
CA VAL A 547 0.09 -6.20 -7.93
C VAL A 547 1.32 -6.47 -7.09
N THR A 548 2.50 -6.20 -7.66
CA THR A 548 3.79 -6.63 -7.08
C THR A 548 4.32 -5.65 -6.05
N CYS A 549 3.81 -4.42 -6.06
CA CYS A 549 4.23 -3.33 -5.19
C CYS A 549 3.03 -2.46 -4.80
N LEU A 550 2.63 -2.51 -3.54
CA LEU A 550 1.72 -1.57 -2.93
C LEU A 550 2.54 -0.37 -2.39
N PRO A 551 2.29 0.87 -2.86
CA PRO A 551 3.05 2.04 -2.44
C PRO A 551 2.81 2.37 -0.96
N GLY A 552 3.87 2.76 -0.24
CA GLY A 552 3.76 3.15 1.16
C GLY A 552 2.84 4.33 1.46
N CYS A 553 2.66 5.23 0.50
CA CYS A 553 1.90 6.45 0.68
C CYS A 553 0.38 6.26 0.74
N PHE A 554 -0.15 5.22 0.09
CA PHE A 554 -1.61 5.04 -0.01
C PHE A 554 -2.00 3.62 -0.38
N SER A 555 -1.90 2.73 0.61
CA SER A 555 -2.22 1.31 0.46
C SER A 555 -3.04 0.80 1.63
N MET A 556 -3.90 -0.18 1.38
CA MET A 556 -4.76 -0.79 2.36
C MET A 556 -4.47 -2.28 2.44
N TYR A 557 -4.30 -2.78 3.66
CA TYR A 557 -4.00 -4.17 3.97
C TYR A 557 -5.11 -4.77 4.81
N ARG A 558 -5.42 -6.03 4.55
CA ARG A 558 -6.36 -6.79 5.37
C ARG A 558 -5.65 -7.29 6.63
N ILE A 559 -6.19 -6.98 7.80
CA ILE A 559 -5.71 -7.50 9.08
C ILE A 559 -6.07 -8.98 9.19
N LYS A 560 -7.34 -9.31 8.93
CA LYS A 560 -7.88 -10.68 9.02
C LYS A 560 -9.02 -10.92 8.05
N THR A 561 -9.25 -12.20 7.74
CA THR A 561 -10.26 -12.66 6.79
C THR A 561 -11.11 -13.76 7.40
N PRO A 562 -12.41 -13.85 7.07
CA PRO A 562 -13.19 -15.02 7.42
C PRO A 562 -12.70 -16.25 6.63
N LYS A 563 -12.68 -17.44 7.25
CA LYS A 563 -12.37 -18.71 6.58
C LYS A 563 -13.26 -19.84 7.10
N GLY A 564 -14.02 -20.50 6.24
CA GLY A 564 -14.84 -21.66 6.63
C GLY A 564 -16.16 -21.28 7.32
N GLY A 565 -16.58 -22.07 8.32
CA GLY A 565 -17.84 -21.90 9.06
C GLY A 565 -17.95 -20.58 9.85
N GLN A 566 -19.07 -20.39 10.56
CA GLN A 566 -19.34 -19.16 11.31
C GLN A 566 -18.27 -18.90 12.38
N ASN A 567 -17.81 -17.65 12.49
CA ASN A 567 -16.87 -17.12 13.49
C ASN A 567 -15.39 -17.55 13.41
N TYR A 568 -14.92 -18.14 12.31
CA TYR A 568 -13.50 -18.44 12.16
C TYR A 568 -12.78 -17.40 11.28
N TRP A 569 -11.77 -16.75 11.87
CA TRP A 569 -10.98 -15.71 11.23
C TRP A 569 -9.51 -16.13 11.14
N VAL A 570 -8.89 -15.80 10.00
CA VAL A 570 -7.47 -16.07 9.76
C VAL A 570 -6.72 -14.75 9.65
N PRO A 571 -5.60 -14.58 10.35
CA PRO A 571 -4.77 -13.39 10.24
C PRO A 571 -4.11 -13.33 8.87
N ILE A 572 -4.05 -12.12 8.32
CA ILE A 572 -3.37 -11.79 7.07
C ILE A 572 -2.21 -10.87 7.37
N LEU A 573 -2.43 -9.57 7.60
CA LEU A 573 -1.34 -8.67 8.00
C LEU A 573 -0.77 -9.03 9.38
N ALA A 574 -1.61 -9.51 10.29
CA ALA A 574 -1.26 -9.93 11.65
C ALA A 574 -0.76 -11.39 11.72
N ASN A 575 -0.39 -11.99 10.58
CA ASN A 575 0.10 -13.36 10.54
C ASN A 575 1.51 -13.46 11.15
N PRO A 576 1.80 -14.41 12.06
CA PRO A 576 3.09 -14.49 12.73
C PRO A 576 4.28 -14.63 11.79
N ASP A 577 4.15 -15.41 10.71
CA ASP A 577 5.22 -15.57 9.71
C ASP A 577 5.53 -14.24 9.01
N ILE A 578 4.51 -13.43 8.72
CA ILE A 578 4.69 -12.10 8.14
C ILE A 578 5.36 -11.16 9.15
N VAL A 579 4.90 -11.14 10.40
CA VAL A 579 5.47 -10.26 11.44
C VAL A 579 6.93 -10.63 11.71
N GLU A 580 7.25 -11.91 11.85
CA GLU A 580 8.59 -12.41 12.10
C GLU A 580 9.54 -12.03 10.96
N HIS A 581 9.23 -12.39 9.71
CA HIS A 581 10.07 -12.06 8.56
C HIS A 581 10.17 -10.56 8.32
N TYR A 582 9.11 -9.80 8.54
CA TYR A 582 9.13 -8.34 8.38
C TYR A 582 9.97 -7.65 9.46
N SER A 583 10.07 -8.25 10.65
CA SER A 583 10.90 -7.81 11.76
C SER A 583 12.39 -8.17 11.64
N GLU A 584 12.78 -8.94 10.62
CA GLU A 584 14.16 -9.40 10.41
C GLU A 584 15.14 -8.23 10.25
N ASN A 585 16.24 -8.27 11.00
CA ASN A 585 17.27 -7.23 11.02
C ASN A 585 18.68 -7.76 10.80
N THR A 586 18.86 -9.07 10.76
CA THR A 586 20.16 -9.66 10.46
C THR A 586 20.44 -9.49 8.97
N VAL A 587 21.45 -8.68 8.67
CA VAL A 587 21.85 -8.34 7.30
C VAL A 587 23.27 -8.82 7.11
N GLU A 588 23.43 -9.95 6.44
CA GLU A 588 24.74 -10.52 6.13
C GLU A 588 25.17 -10.18 4.69
N THR A 589 24.20 -10.02 3.79
CA THR A 589 24.45 -9.79 2.36
C THR A 589 24.04 -8.40 1.89
N LEU A 590 24.68 -7.93 0.81
CA LEU A 590 24.27 -6.69 0.13
C LEU A 590 22.82 -6.77 -0.37
N HIS A 591 22.38 -7.96 -0.78
CA HIS A 591 21.00 -8.20 -1.20
C HIS A 591 20.03 -7.93 -0.04
N GLN A 592 20.23 -8.57 1.10
CA GLN A 592 19.40 -8.35 2.30
C GLN A 592 19.42 -6.88 2.73
N LYS A 593 20.58 -6.20 2.62
CA LYS A 593 20.69 -4.79 2.97
C LYS A 593 19.76 -3.90 2.13
N ASN A 594 19.76 -4.09 0.81
CA ASN A 594 18.92 -3.29 -0.08
C ASN A 594 17.45 -3.69 0.00
N LEU A 595 17.16 -4.98 0.24
CA LEU A 595 15.80 -5.48 0.38
C LEU A 595 15.12 -4.97 1.66
N LEU A 596 15.79 -5.11 2.81
CA LEU A 596 15.20 -4.86 4.14
C LEU A 596 15.24 -3.38 4.55
N LEU A 597 16.20 -2.59 4.05
CA LEU A 597 16.44 -1.22 4.54
C LEU A 597 16.06 -0.10 3.56
N LEU A 598 15.72 -0.40 2.30
CA LEU A 598 15.48 0.64 1.27
C LEU A 598 14.07 0.64 0.65
N GLY A 599 13.25 -0.39 0.87
CA GLY A 599 11.88 -0.41 0.35
C GLY A 599 11.01 -1.41 1.08
N GLU A 600 10.76 -1.09 2.34
CA GLU A 600 9.95 -1.84 3.29
C GLU A 600 8.54 -2.12 2.76
N ASP A 601 7.87 -1.16 2.13
CA ASP A 601 6.52 -1.35 1.57
C ASP A 601 6.51 -2.39 0.43
N ARG A 602 7.57 -2.38 -0.38
CA ARG A 602 7.76 -3.35 -1.47
C ARG A 602 8.11 -4.73 -0.91
N TYR A 603 8.95 -4.77 0.12
CA TYR A 603 9.28 -6.01 0.81
C TYR A 603 8.04 -6.64 1.46
N LEU A 604 7.19 -5.83 2.11
CA LEU A 604 5.92 -6.28 2.67
C LEU A 604 5.01 -6.87 1.59
N SER A 605 4.86 -6.19 0.46
CA SER A 605 4.07 -6.68 -0.69
C SER A 605 4.56 -8.05 -1.16
N THR A 606 5.87 -8.21 -1.32
CA THR A 606 6.51 -9.47 -1.74
C THR A 606 6.37 -10.56 -0.70
N LEU A 607 6.52 -10.23 0.59
CA LEU A 607 6.33 -11.16 1.69
C LEU A 607 4.90 -11.69 1.72
N MET A 608 3.90 -10.82 1.52
CA MET A 608 2.50 -11.23 1.44
C MET A 608 2.20 -12.14 0.24
N LEU A 609 2.78 -11.86 -0.95
CA LEU A 609 2.65 -12.75 -2.12
C LEU A 609 3.27 -14.13 -1.86
N LYS A 610 4.40 -14.17 -1.14
CA LYS A 610 5.07 -15.43 -0.75
C LYS A 610 4.27 -16.25 0.25
N THR A 611 3.77 -15.61 1.30
CA THR A 611 3.03 -16.29 2.37
C THR A 611 1.64 -16.74 1.90
N PHE A 612 0.98 -15.95 1.04
CA PHE A 612 -0.37 -16.24 0.57
C PHE A 612 -0.49 -16.20 -0.97
N PRO A 613 0.12 -17.17 -1.70
CA PRO A 613 0.16 -17.16 -3.17
C PRO A 613 -1.21 -17.32 -3.84
N LYS A 614 -2.23 -17.79 -3.11
CA LYS A 614 -3.60 -17.95 -3.60
C LYS A 614 -4.49 -16.72 -3.39
N ARG A 615 -3.97 -15.68 -2.73
CA ARG A 615 -4.68 -14.43 -2.44
C ARG A 615 -4.30 -13.34 -3.44
N LYS A 616 -5.07 -12.26 -3.46
CA LYS A 616 -4.95 -11.20 -4.46
C LYS A 616 -4.39 -9.91 -3.86
N GLN A 617 -3.54 -9.24 -4.64
CA GLN A 617 -3.20 -7.83 -4.47
C GLN A 617 -3.69 -7.05 -5.69
N VAL A 618 -4.47 -5.99 -5.47
CA VAL A 618 -5.19 -5.30 -6.57
C VAL A 618 -4.99 -3.78 -6.54
N PHE A 619 -5.33 -3.15 -7.65
CA PHE A 619 -5.34 -1.70 -7.80
C PHE A 619 -6.79 -1.19 -7.84
N VAL A 620 -7.09 -0.12 -7.11
CA VAL A 620 -8.43 0.51 -7.06
C VAL A 620 -8.30 1.94 -7.60
N PRO A 621 -8.45 2.17 -8.92
CA PRO A 621 -8.22 3.50 -9.52
C PRO A 621 -9.25 4.55 -9.09
N GLN A 622 -10.40 4.12 -8.54
CA GLN A 622 -11.38 5.05 -7.99
C GLN A 622 -10.89 5.67 -6.68
N ALA A 623 -10.09 4.97 -5.89
CA ALA A 623 -9.50 5.54 -4.68
C ALA A 623 -8.28 6.38 -5.08
N VAL A 624 -8.33 7.69 -4.82
CA VAL A 624 -7.29 8.64 -5.21
C VAL A 624 -6.68 9.30 -3.98
N CYS A 625 -5.37 9.49 -4.01
CA CYS A 625 -4.64 10.37 -3.09
C CYS A 625 -3.70 11.30 -3.85
N LYS A 626 -3.13 12.27 -3.14
CA LYS A 626 -2.09 13.16 -3.66
C LYS A 626 -0.92 13.25 -2.72
N THR A 627 0.25 13.38 -3.33
CA THR A 627 1.51 13.60 -2.61
C THR A 627 2.30 14.71 -3.31
N THR A 628 3.21 15.32 -2.57
CA THR A 628 4.19 16.27 -3.08
C THR A 628 5.46 15.54 -3.48
N VAL A 629 5.87 15.66 -4.74
CA VAL A 629 7.11 15.05 -5.22
C VAL A 629 8.29 16.00 -5.05
N PRO A 630 9.54 15.49 -4.97
CA PRO A 630 10.72 16.34 -4.92
C PRO A 630 10.76 17.33 -6.08
N ASP A 631 10.94 18.60 -5.77
CA ASP A 631 11.07 19.72 -6.69
C ASP A 631 12.54 20.08 -6.99
N GLU A 632 13.48 19.62 -6.15
CA GLU A 632 14.92 19.71 -6.35
C GLU A 632 15.54 18.42 -6.92
N PHE A 633 16.40 18.56 -7.95
CA PHE A 633 17.00 17.41 -8.63
C PHE A 633 17.92 16.57 -7.73
N LYS A 634 18.61 17.20 -6.77
CA LYS A 634 19.49 16.48 -5.81
C LYS A 634 18.67 15.58 -4.87
N VAL A 635 17.50 16.05 -4.44
CA VAL A 635 16.56 15.28 -3.62
C VAL A 635 15.96 14.15 -4.44
N LEU A 636 15.57 14.44 -5.69
CA LEU A 636 15.10 13.42 -6.64
C LEU A 636 16.13 12.30 -6.83
N LEU A 637 17.40 12.62 -7.10
CA LEU A 637 18.46 11.61 -7.26
C LEU A 637 18.63 10.73 -6.01
N SER A 638 18.59 11.32 -4.82
CA SER A 638 18.65 10.59 -3.56
C SER A 638 17.49 9.61 -3.40
N GLN A 639 16.27 10.05 -3.74
CA GLN A 639 15.08 9.21 -3.72
C GLN A 639 15.18 8.07 -4.75
N ARG A 640 15.55 8.36 -6.00
CA ARG A 640 15.62 7.37 -7.08
C ARG A 640 16.71 6.33 -6.82
N ARG A 641 17.84 6.71 -6.23
CA ARG A 641 18.86 5.73 -5.81
C ARG A 641 18.28 4.69 -4.84
N ARG A 642 17.46 5.13 -3.88
CA ARG A 642 16.79 4.22 -2.93
C ARG A 642 15.77 3.32 -3.64
N TRP A 643 14.92 3.93 -4.47
CA TRP A 643 13.84 3.23 -5.16
C TRP A 643 14.35 2.22 -6.19
N ILE A 644 15.33 2.58 -7.01
CA ILE A 644 15.91 1.69 -8.03
C ILE A 644 16.62 0.51 -7.35
N ASN A 645 17.43 0.76 -6.32
CA ASN A 645 18.09 -0.31 -5.58
C ASN A 645 17.07 -1.29 -4.97
N SER A 646 16.04 -0.77 -4.30
CA SER A 646 14.97 -1.63 -3.77
C SER A 646 14.24 -2.40 -4.88
N THR A 647 13.97 -1.74 -6.02
CA THR A 647 13.31 -2.37 -7.19
C THR A 647 14.07 -3.60 -7.65
N VAL A 648 15.37 -3.48 -7.91
CA VAL A 648 16.19 -4.58 -8.43
C VAL A 648 16.17 -5.78 -7.48
N HIS A 649 16.42 -5.54 -6.19
CA HIS A 649 16.49 -6.62 -5.20
C HIS A 649 15.12 -7.26 -4.92
N ASN A 650 14.05 -6.47 -4.94
CA ASN A 650 12.71 -7.00 -4.76
C ASN A 650 12.23 -7.80 -6.00
N LEU A 651 12.55 -7.34 -7.21
CA LEU A 651 12.29 -8.11 -8.43
C LEU A 651 13.06 -9.43 -8.43
N MET A 652 14.31 -9.48 -7.95
CA MET A 652 15.06 -10.74 -7.78
C MET A 652 14.29 -11.72 -6.87
N GLU A 653 13.76 -11.24 -5.75
CA GLU A 653 12.94 -12.06 -4.84
C GLU A 653 11.63 -12.52 -5.48
N LEU A 654 10.95 -11.65 -6.24
CA LEU A 654 9.71 -11.96 -6.94
C LEU A 654 9.89 -13.00 -8.04
N VAL A 655 11.02 -13.00 -8.76
CA VAL A 655 11.33 -14.04 -9.76
C VAL A 655 11.39 -15.43 -9.11
N LEU A 656 11.78 -15.51 -7.83
CA LEU A 656 11.84 -16.77 -7.07
C LEU A 656 10.50 -17.19 -6.46
N VAL A 657 9.48 -16.31 -6.50
CA VAL A 657 8.13 -16.65 -6.02
C VAL A 657 7.47 -17.57 -7.03
N ARG A 658 7.27 -18.82 -6.61
CA ARG A 658 6.50 -19.82 -7.36
C ARG A 658 5.01 -19.42 -7.29
N ASP A 659 4.26 -19.73 -8.33
CA ASP A 659 2.80 -19.51 -8.41
C ASP A 659 2.32 -18.05 -8.60
N LEU A 660 3.17 -17.14 -9.09
CA LEU A 660 2.66 -15.87 -9.62
C LEU A 660 1.70 -16.12 -10.79
N CYS A 661 0.53 -15.46 -10.75
CA CYS A 661 -0.56 -15.71 -11.69
C CYS A 661 -0.13 -15.48 -13.16
N GLY A 662 -0.57 -16.32 -14.08
CA GLY A 662 -0.25 -16.19 -15.51
C GLY A 662 -1.38 -16.70 -16.39
N THR A 663 -1.57 -16.08 -17.54
CA THR A 663 -2.53 -16.55 -18.56
C THR A 663 -1.74 -16.90 -19.82
N PHE A 664 -1.86 -18.16 -20.29
CA PHE A 664 -1.19 -18.64 -21.51
C PHE A 664 0.35 -18.41 -21.47
N CYS A 665 1.00 -18.13 -22.61
CA CYS A 665 2.43 -17.87 -22.77
C CYS A 665 2.97 -16.62 -22.02
N PHE A 666 2.12 -15.88 -21.29
CA PHE A 666 2.50 -14.70 -20.51
C PHE A 666 2.31 -14.97 -19.02
N SER A 667 3.35 -15.52 -18.40
CA SER A 667 3.42 -15.64 -16.94
C SER A 667 3.78 -14.28 -16.33
N MET A 668 3.12 -13.86 -15.23
CA MET A 668 3.58 -12.68 -14.49
C MET A 668 5.04 -12.83 -14.05
N GLN A 669 5.48 -14.06 -13.73
CA GLN A 669 6.87 -14.35 -13.42
C GLN A 669 7.80 -14.03 -14.61
N PHE A 670 7.37 -14.30 -15.84
CA PHE A 670 8.11 -13.92 -17.05
C PHE A 670 8.15 -12.39 -17.21
N VAL A 671 7.04 -11.69 -16.95
CA VAL A 671 7.00 -10.23 -17.02
C VAL A 671 7.94 -9.60 -15.98
N VAL A 672 7.91 -10.07 -14.74
CA VAL A 672 8.81 -9.65 -13.66
C VAL A 672 10.28 -9.92 -14.04
N PHE A 673 10.57 -11.08 -14.63
CA PHE A 673 11.91 -11.39 -15.12
C PHE A 673 12.37 -10.41 -16.22
N ILE A 674 11.52 -10.12 -17.20
CA ILE A 674 11.86 -9.13 -18.24
C ILE A 674 12.03 -7.73 -17.67
N GLU A 675 11.22 -7.32 -16.68
CA GLU A 675 11.41 -6.04 -15.99
C GLU A 675 12.75 -5.98 -15.25
N LEU A 676 13.16 -7.07 -14.60
CA LEU A 676 14.46 -7.17 -13.94
C LEU A 676 15.61 -7.01 -14.95
N VAL A 677 15.56 -7.76 -16.06
CA VAL A 677 16.57 -7.65 -17.13
C VAL A 677 16.57 -6.25 -17.73
N GLY A 678 15.39 -5.69 -18.02
CA GLY A 678 15.24 -4.33 -18.57
C GLY A 678 15.83 -3.27 -17.65
N THR A 679 15.61 -3.38 -16.34
CA THR A 679 16.16 -2.44 -15.35
C THR A 679 17.70 -2.45 -15.32
N LEU A 680 18.32 -3.61 -15.55
CA LEU A 680 19.77 -3.77 -15.56
C LEU A 680 20.40 -3.36 -16.91
N VAL A 681 19.71 -3.62 -18.02
CA VAL A 681 20.24 -3.40 -19.38
C VAL A 681 20.02 -1.98 -19.88
N LEU A 682 18.91 -1.32 -19.51
CA LEU A 682 18.55 -0.01 -20.07
C LEU A 682 19.60 1.09 -19.82
N PRO A 683 20.23 1.20 -18.63
CA PRO A 683 21.31 2.18 -18.43
C PRO A 683 22.51 1.95 -19.35
N ALA A 684 22.88 0.68 -19.60
CA ALA A 684 23.96 0.32 -20.51
C ALA A 684 23.58 0.65 -21.96
N ALA A 685 22.34 0.37 -22.37
CA ALA A 685 21.85 0.69 -23.71
C ALA A 685 21.90 2.20 -24.00
N ILE A 686 21.52 3.04 -23.04
CA ILE A 686 21.62 4.51 -23.18
C ILE A 686 23.09 4.93 -23.29
N ALA A 687 23.97 4.41 -22.44
CA ALA A 687 25.40 4.72 -22.50
C ALA A 687 26.02 4.35 -23.86
N PHE A 688 25.66 3.20 -24.42
CA PHE A 688 26.09 2.76 -25.76
C PHE A 688 25.41 3.49 -26.91
N THR A 689 24.31 4.20 -26.67
CA THR A 689 23.67 5.05 -27.71
C THR A 689 24.34 6.42 -27.79
N VAL A 690 24.88 6.89 -26.65
CA VAL A 690 25.60 8.17 -26.56
C VAL A 690 27.05 8.04 -27.02
N TYR A 691 27.68 6.89 -26.77
CA TYR A 691 29.02 6.54 -27.24
C TYR A 691 28.98 6.01 -28.67
#